data_AF-A0AAD1RJ88-F1
#
_entry.id   AF-A0AAD1RJ88-F1
#
_cell.length_a   1.000
_cell.length_b   1.000
_cell.length_c   1.000
_cell.angle_alpha   90.00
_cell.angle_beta   90.00
_cell.angle_gamma   90.00
#
_symmetry.space_group_name_H-M   'P 1'
#
loop_
_entity.id
_entity.type
_entity.pdbx_description
1 polymer ?
#
loop_
_entity_poly.entity_id
_entity_poly.type
_entity_poly.pdbx_seq_one_letter_code
_entity_poly.pdbx_strand_id
1 'polypeptide(L)'
;MSGTKRICAALLVILVCTFGFFYRSMRIGLFEKYQPPQPKNILALSDQLIANDLNQQQSNTELLNLIQWPDNPLKKLQYSVSTSPKQSQYHIVNKRANYKVGETLEVLIMAKDHMAQPKTYGGDFFQVKLHSPKLKAGVTGHVKDYRNGSYLATFLLPWPGEAQVNIRLIHSSEAVSVLKDKREKHPDKVFFHGYFELNGTSEVKECNLKVSGENVCEYKDPVTGEIWQCVKPQKLPCDSWIYHSMGSFRQVTNAVENTLLNRSVTNQDIPSTESPVRIEAQSTISSLILTNKKQVYLTSSLPVCKTGQEPTQPSGYYYNDQWTSLVCMGQHFPQPDDARTCLRGKDIYMFGDSTLRQWFEYLERFIPSLKRIDLHLNYQSGPLLAVDPDYGIVMRWRAHGLPLRTTKTLTSNLHYEAAYIYGIGGGPYTVVVITLWAHFTTYPVDVYLQRLARVRKAVASLLFRSPQTTILIKSANTGYKSVYGSDWLSLQLDILMRAAFKGMAVTILDAWDMTSCHYLPDTIHPGPPIVRNEVDLMLSYICAKFNMRFFPFCGLPLDPRLLGIDAPCITRGTVMLKRGDSVVFNGSEWISKIRVGKEQPLMQREESGIHIERSYLPKQSQYHIVNKRANYKVGETLEVLIMAKDHMAQPKTYGGDFFQVKLHSPKLKAGVTGHVKDYRNGSYLATFLLPWPGEAQVNIRLIHSSEAVSVLKDKREKHPDKVFFHGYFELNGTSEVKECNLKVSGENVCEYKDPVTGEIWQCVKPQKLPCDSWIYHSMGSFRQVTNAVENTLLNRSVTNQDIPSTESPVRIEAQSTINLTSSLPVCKTGQEPTQPSGYYYNDQWTSLVCMGQHFPQPDDARTCLRGKDIYMFGDSTLRQWFEYLERFIPSLRRIDLHLNYQSGPLLAVDPDYGIVMRWRAHGLPLRTTKTLTSNLHYEAAYISGIGGGPYTVVVITLWAHFTTYPVHVYLQRLTRVRKAVASLLFRSPQTTILIKSANTGYKTIYGSDWLSLQLDILMRAAFKGMAVTVLDAWDMTSCHYLPDDIHPGPPVVRNEVDLMLSYICPK
;
A
#
# COMPACT_ATOMS: atom_id res chain seq x y z
N MET A 1 57.82 -7.12 -60.75
CA MET A 1 57.04 -5.86 -60.80
C MET A 1 55.65 -6.16 -60.27
N SER A 2 55.31 -6.08 -58.97
CA SER A 2 55.89 -5.36 -57.82
C SER A 2 56.02 -3.84 -58.00
N GLY A 3 55.38 -3.06 -57.10
CA GLY A 3 55.64 -1.63 -56.91
C GLY A 3 54.65 -0.62 -57.53
N THR A 4 53.37 -0.59 -57.11
CA THR A 4 52.52 0.62 -57.29
C THR A 4 51.27 0.75 -56.39
N LYS A 5 50.77 -0.32 -55.75
CA LYS A 5 49.56 -0.26 -54.90
C LYS A 5 49.79 -0.01 -53.39
N ARG A 6 50.93 0.55 -52.97
CA ARG A 6 51.22 0.89 -51.56
C ARG A 6 51.41 2.39 -51.25
N ILE A 7 51.46 3.27 -52.25
CA ILE A 7 51.81 4.69 -52.05
C ILE A 7 50.58 5.57 -51.75
N CYS A 8 49.46 5.38 -52.46
CA CYS A 8 48.24 6.17 -52.23
C CYS A 8 47.61 5.98 -50.83
N ALA A 9 47.83 4.83 -50.19
CA ALA A 9 47.33 4.56 -48.84
C ALA A 9 48.12 5.32 -47.74
N ALA A 10 49.42 5.55 -47.94
CA ALA A 10 50.27 6.21 -46.96
C ALA A 10 50.01 7.72 -46.85
N LEU A 11 49.83 8.39 -48.00
CA LEU A 11 49.56 9.83 -48.07
C LEU A 11 48.24 10.22 -47.38
N LEU A 12 47.21 9.39 -47.50
CA LEU A 12 45.91 9.66 -46.86
C LEU A 12 45.99 9.58 -45.32
N VAL A 13 46.81 8.69 -44.77
CA VAL A 13 47.00 8.54 -43.32
C VAL A 13 47.81 9.71 -42.74
N ILE A 14 48.87 10.15 -43.42
CA ILE A 14 49.73 11.25 -42.93
C ILE A 14 48.95 12.57 -42.84
N LEU A 15 48.09 12.86 -43.83
CA LEU A 15 47.30 14.10 -43.88
C LEU A 15 46.19 14.15 -42.82
N VAL A 16 45.66 13.00 -42.40
CA VAL A 16 44.72 12.90 -41.26
C VAL A 16 45.45 13.08 -39.92
N CYS A 17 46.65 12.51 -39.77
CA CYS A 17 47.42 12.59 -38.53
C CYS A 17 47.95 14.01 -38.21
N THR A 18 48.35 14.80 -39.21
CA THR A 18 48.86 16.16 -38.97
C THR A 18 47.77 17.14 -38.54
N PHE A 19 46.59 17.11 -39.17
CA PHE A 19 45.43 17.92 -38.73
C PHE A 19 44.90 17.50 -37.36
N GLY A 20 45.01 16.22 -37.01
CA GLY A 20 44.64 15.71 -35.67
C GLY A 20 45.50 16.26 -34.52
N PHE A 21 46.71 16.76 -34.77
CA PHE A 21 47.62 17.21 -33.72
C PHE A 21 47.45 18.70 -33.36
N PHE A 22 47.25 19.58 -34.35
CA PHE A 22 47.09 21.03 -34.09
C PHE A 22 45.79 21.35 -33.34
N TYR A 23 44.71 20.58 -33.54
CA TYR A 23 43.44 20.81 -32.85
C TYR A 23 43.44 20.37 -31.37
N ARG A 24 44.55 19.83 -30.85
CA ARG A 24 44.65 19.30 -29.49
C ARG A 24 45.33 20.24 -28.47
N SER A 25 45.84 21.40 -28.91
CA SER A 25 46.66 22.29 -28.09
C SER A 25 46.06 23.67 -27.76
N MET A 26 44.82 23.98 -28.20
CA MET A 26 44.13 25.22 -27.83
C MET A 26 42.67 25.01 -27.42
N ARG A 27 42.46 24.57 -26.17
CA ARG A 27 41.42 25.02 -25.22
C ARG A 27 41.52 24.25 -23.90
N ILE A 28 42.37 24.74 -22.99
CA ILE A 28 42.24 24.43 -21.56
C ILE A 28 41.37 25.55 -20.98
N GLY A 29 40.23 25.17 -20.39
CA GLY A 29 39.17 26.11 -20.02
C GLY A 29 37.94 25.41 -19.46
N LEU A 30 38.15 24.62 -18.39
CA LEU A 30 37.15 24.10 -17.45
C LEU A 30 35.74 23.80 -17.99
N PHE A 31 35.58 22.61 -18.58
CA PHE A 31 34.37 21.82 -18.42
C PHE A 31 34.78 20.38 -18.09
N GLU A 32 34.46 19.93 -16.87
CA GLU A 32 34.74 18.55 -16.46
C GLU A 32 33.87 17.57 -17.26
N LYS A 33 34.49 16.47 -17.72
CA LYS A 33 33.74 15.34 -18.28
C LYS A 33 33.04 14.61 -17.14
N TYR A 34 31.81 15.01 -16.85
CA TYR A 34 30.96 14.36 -15.86
C TYR A 34 30.68 12.91 -16.27
N GLN A 35 31.42 11.97 -15.68
CA GLN A 35 31.00 10.58 -15.61
C GLN A 35 29.67 10.54 -14.84
N PRO A 36 28.73 9.63 -15.18
CA PRO A 36 27.52 9.47 -14.39
C PRO A 36 27.91 9.18 -12.94
N PRO A 37 27.25 9.79 -11.95
CA PRO A 37 27.63 9.62 -10.57
C PRO A 37 27.49 8.15 -10.18
N GLN A 38 28.57 7.56 -9.67
CA GLN A 38 28.45 6.45 -8.73
C GLN A 38 27.39 6.83 -7.69
N PRO A 39 26.48 5.92 -7.28
CA PRO A 39 25.44 6.25 -6.31
C PRO A 39 26.09 6.83 -5.06
N LYS A 40 25.86 8.13 -4.80
CA LYS A 40 26.49 8.84 -3.69
C LYS A 40 26.25 8.06 -2.42
N ASN A 41 27.34 7.84 -1.68
CA ASN A 41 27.46 6.86 -0.60
C ASN A 41 26.18 6.81 0.25
N ILE A 42 25.38 5.74 0.11
CA ILE A 42 24.00 5.69 0.67
C ILE A 42 24.00 5.86 2.20
N LEU A 43 25.12 5.51 2.85
CA LEU A 43 25.45 5.84 4.24
C LEU A 43 25.21 7.31 4.58
N ALA A 44 25.70 8.25 3.76
CA ALA A 44 25.51 9.69 3.99
C ALA A 44 24.04 10.13 3.92
N LEU A 45 23.21 9.44 3.12
CA LEU A 45 21.76 9.70 3.07
C LEU A 45 21.05 9.06 4.27
N SER A 46 21.45 7.85 4.67
CA SER A 46 20.98 7.14 5.87
C SER A 46 21.22 7.97 7.14
N ASP A 47 22.46 8.42 7.34
CA ASP A 47 22.85 9.14 8.55
C ASP A 47 22.19 10.54 8.61
N GLN A 48 22.01 11.20 7.46
CA GLN A 48 21.24 12.45 7.37
C GLN A 48 19.71 12.27 7.56
N LEU A 49 19.15 11.09 7.28
CA LEU A 49 17.71 10.82 7.48
C LEU A 49 17.32 10.54 8.94
N ILE A 50 18.30 10.49 9.85
CA ILE A 50 18.15 10.23 11.28
C ILE A 50 18.68 11.42 12.13
N ALA A 51 19.61 12.23 11.61
CA ALA A 51 20.27 13.29 12.37
C ALA A 51 19.58 14.68 12.36
N ASN A 52 18.86 14.96 13.46
CA ASN A 52 18.56 16.27 14.06
C ASN A 52 17.55 17.23 13.36
N ASP A 53 16.56 17.70 14.15
CA ASP A 53 15.66 18.82 13.79
C ASP A 53 16.40 20.08 13.34
N LEU A 54 17.56 20.38 13.93
CA LEU A 54 18.41 21.52 13.55
C LEU A 54 18.81 21.48 12.07
N ASN A 55 19.09 20.29 11.55
CA ASN A 55 19.47 20.07 10.15
C ASN A 55 18.24 20.25 9.23
N GLN A 56 17.06 19.84 9.70
CA GLN A 56 15.78 20.08 9.01
C GLN A 56 15.37 21.57 9.05
N GLN A 57 15.64 22.30 10.13
CA GLN A 57 15.41 23.75 10.23
C GLN A 57 16.34 24.53 9.31
N GLN A 58 17.62 24.18 9.24
CA GLN A 58 18.56 24.77 8.28
C GLN A 58 18.13 24.47 6.84
N SER A 59 17.84 23.21 6.51
CA SER A 59 17.36 22.82 5.17
C SER A 59 16.04 23.50 4.78
N ASN A 60 15.09 23.64 5.71
CA ASN A 60 13.87 24.41 5.48
C ASN A 60 14.16 25.89 5.21
N THR A 61 15.16 26.48 5.87
CA THR A 61 15.59 27.87 5.63
C THR A 61 16.19 28.04 4.23
N GLU A 62 17.04 27.10 3.81
CA GLU A 62 17.60 27.06 2.46
C GLU A 62 16.51 26.89 1.39
N LEU A 63 15.50 26.06 1.65
CA LEU A 63 14.34 25.88 0.77
C LEU A 63 13.46 27.13 0.70
N LEU A 64 13.17 27.79 1.83
CA LEU A 64 12.41 29.05 1.88
C LEU A 64 13.12 30.18 1.12
N ASN A 65 14.46 30.17 1.04
CA ASN A 65 15.21 31.13 0.24
C ASN A 65 14.94 31.02 -1.27
N LEU A 66 14.54 29.84 -1.76
CA LEU A 66 14.17 29.63 -3.18
C LEU A 66 12.83 30.28 -3.57
N ILE A 67 11.98 30.60 -2.59
CA ILE A 67 10.71 31.31 -2.78
C ILE A 67 10.74 32.73 -2.20
N GLN A 68 11.93 33.31 -2.03
CA GLN A 68 12.03 34.74 -1.73
C GLN A 68 11.54 35.56 -2.94
N TRP A 69 10.49 36.32 -2.70
CA TRP A 69 9.90 37.24 -3.67
C TRP A 69 10.13 38.69 -3.22
N PRO A 70 10.41 39.65 -4.12
CA PRO A 70 10.59 41.05 -3.75
C PRO A 70 9.43 41.59 -2.89
N ASP A 71 9.77 42.12 -1.73
CA ASP A 71 8.80 42.76 -0.84
C ASP A 71 8.43 44.16 -1.34
N ASN A 72 7.17 44.54 -1.13
CA ASN A 72 6.64 45.83 -1.56
C ASN A 72 7.27 46.97 -0.71
N PRO A 73 7.95 47.97 -1.32
CA PRO A 73 8.55 49.07 -0.58
C PRO A 73 7.51 50.06 0.02
N LEU A 74 6.24 49.99 -0.40
CA LEU A 74 5.19 50.86 0.11
C LEU A 74 4.67 50.39 1.47
N LYS A 75 4.85 51.23 2.50
CA LYS A 75 4.32 51.01 3.87
C LYS A 75 2.79 50.91 3.97
N LYS A 76 2.05 51.24 2.90
CA LYS A 76 0.58 51.14 2.81
C LYS A 76 0.19 50.79 1.38
N LEU A 77 -0.59 49.72 1.22
CA LEU A 77 -1.15 49.31 -0.07
C LEU A 77 -2.08 50.39 -0.65
N GLN A 78 -1.91 50.69 -1.94
CA GLN A 78 -2.73 51.64 -2.68
C GLN A 78 -2.93 51.13 -4.12
N TYR A 79 -4.16 51.21 -4.62
CA TYR A 79 -4.53 50.68 -5.95
C TYR A 79 -4.11 51.61 -7.12
N SER A 80 -4.05 52.93 -6.92
CA SER A 80 -3.62 53.87 -7.97
C SER A 80 -2.20 53.61 -8.47
N VAL A 81 -1.30 53.16 -7.57
CA VAL A 81 0.12 52.90 -7.83
C VAL A 81 0.44 51.43 -8.11
N SER A 82 -0.55 50.52 -8.07
CA SER A 82 -0.32 49.12 -8.46
C SER A 82 -0.15 48.96 -9.96
N THR A 83 0.56 47.92 -10.39
CA THR A 83 0.83 47.71 -11.83
C THR A 83 -0.46 47.50 -12.60
N SER A 84 -0.70 48.38 -13.57
CA SER A 84 -1.85 48.37 -14.45
C SER A 84 -1.52 47.61 -15.74
N PRO A 85 -2.23 46.51 -16.06
CA PRO A 85 -1.96 45.76 -17.30
C PRO A 85 -2.24 46.59 -18.54
N LYS A 86 -3.20 47.53 -18.48
CA LYS A 86 -3.60 48.40 -19.60
C LYS A 86 -2.63 49.54 -19.91
N GLN A 87 -1.85 49.98 -18.92
CA GLN A 87 -0.87 51.08 -19.09
C GLN A 87 0.56 50.57 -19.28
N SER A 88 0.84 49.36 -18.78
CA SER A 88 2.07 48.62 -19.03
C SER A 88 2.22 48.29 -20.53
N GLN A 89 3.45 48.08 -20.99
CA GLN A 89 3.76 47.83 -22.40
C GLN A 89 4.98 46.91 -22.53
N TYR A 90 5.15 46.27 -23.69
CA TYR A 90 6.36 45.51 -24.01
C TYR A 90 6.81 45.72 -25.46
N HIS A 91 8.09 45.49 -25.73
CA HIS A 91 8.63 45.44 -27.09
C HIS A 91 9.70 44.35 -27.25
N ILE A 92 9.88 43.87 -28.48
CA ILE A 92 10.91 42.89 -28.85
C ILE A 92 12.26 43.59 -28.93
N VAL A 93 13.22 43.11 -28.15
CA VAL A 93 14.60 43.62 -28.14
C VAL A 93 15.27 43.27 -29.47
N ASN A 94 15.84 44.27 -30.15
CA ASN A 94 16.55 44.11 -31.42
C ASN A 94 15.76 43.31 -32.49
N LYS A 95 14.49 43.70 -32.71
CA LYS A 95 13.56 42.97 -33.60
C LYS A 95 14.13 42.76 -35.00
N ARG A 96 14.26 41.50 -35.42
CA ARG A 96 14.68 41.07 -36.76
C ARG A 96 13.47 40.72 -37.63
N ALA A 97 13.63 40.79 -38.96
CA ALA A 97 12.59 40.37 -39.91
C ALA A 97 12.37 38.85 -39.86
N ASN A 98 13.46 38.08 -39.84
CA ASN A 98 13.47 36.62 -39.70
C ASN A 98 14.40 36.20 -38.55
N TYR A 99 13.99 35.14 -37.86
CA TYR A 99 14.73 34.41 -36.83
C TYR A 99 14.97 32.97 -37.30
N LYS A 100 15.80 32.20 -36.61
CA LYS A 100 16.05 30.78 -36.91
C LYS A 100 15.61 29.85 -35.78
N VAL A 101 15.18 28.64 -36.11
CA VAL A 101 14.90 27.60 -35.10
C VAL A 101 16.14 27.36 -34.24
N GLY A 102 15.95 27.36 -32.91
CA GLY A 102 17.01 27.22 -31.91
C GLY A 102 17.64 28.53 -31.43
N GLU A 103 17.33 29.68 -32.04
CA GLU A 103 17.66 30.99 -31.47
C GLU A 103 16.77 31.32 -30.26
N THR A 104 17.15 32.35 -29.51
CA THR A 104 16.31 32.98 -28.49
C THR A 104 15.69 34.29 -28.96
N LEU A 105 14.58 34.67 -28.34
CA LEU A 105 13.90 35.96 -28.49
C LEU A 105 13.83 36.65 -27.13
N GLU A 106 14.24 37.92 -27.09
CA GLU A 106 14.21 38.75 -25.89
C GLU A 106 13.16 39.86 -26.01
N VAL A 107 12.44 40.11 -24.93
CA VAL A 107 11.32 41.06 -24.87
C VAL A 107 11.39 41.84 -23.57
N LEU A 108 11.43 43.18 -23.67
CA LEU A 108 11.48 44.07 -22.51
C LEU A 108 10.07 44.51 -22.15
N ILE A 109 9.63 44.15 -20.94
CA ILE A 109 8.36 44.59 -20.34
C ILE A 109 8.65 45.82 -19.47
N MET A 110 7.82 46.85 -19.60
CA MET A 110 7.81 48.04 -18.76
C MET A 110 6.48 48.09 -18.00
N ALA A 111 6.53 47.84 -16.70
CA ALA A 111 5.38 47.95 -15.82
C ALA A 111 5.06 49.44 -15.55
N LYS A 112 3.79 49.81 -15.67
CA LYS A 112 3.28 51.15 -15.30
C LYS A 112 2.09 51.03 -14.36
N ASP A 113 1.86 52.04 -13.56
CA ASP A 113 0.72 52.11 -12.65
C ASP A 113 -0.60 52.52 -13.34
N HIS A 114 -1.68 52.68 -12.56
CA HIS A 114 -2.98 53.11 -13.12
C HIS A 114 -3.01 54.59 -13.54
N MET A 115 -2.01 55.38 -13.17
CA MET A 115 -1.78 56.77 -13.58
C MET A 115 -0.76 56.85 -14.76
N ALA A 116 -0.47 55.71 -15.38
CA ALA A 116 0.49 55.52 -16.47
C ALA A 116 1.95 55.92 -16.15
N GLN A 117 2.31 56.04 -14.87
CA GLN A 117 3.67 56.31 -14.43
C GLN A 117 4.50 55.01 -14.44
N PRO A 118 5.78 55.03 -14.85
CA PRO A 118 6.65 53.86 -14.72
C PRO A 118 6.76 53.39 -13.27
N LYS A 119 6.67 52.08 -13.04
CA LYS A 119 6.99 51.48 -11.74
C LYS A 119 8.48 51.68 -11.45
N THR A 120 8.82 51.88 -10.18
CA THR A 120 10.21 52.08 -9.71
C THR A 120 10.77 50.88 -8.94
N TYR A 121 9.98 49.82 -8.79
CA TYR A 121 10.32 48.59 -8.07
C TYR A 121 9.73 47.37 -8.80
N GLY A 122 10.29 46.19 -8.51
CA GLY A 122 9.89 44.91 -9.10
C GLY A 122 8.80 44.16 -8.32
N GLY A 123 8.76 42.84 -8.49
CA GLY A 123 7.86 41.93 -7.78
C GLY A 123 6.50 41.61 -8.44
N ASP A 124 6.17 42.19 -9.59
CA ASP A 124 5.02 41.75 -10.40
C ASP A 124 5.22 40.31 -10.91
N PHE A 125 4.15 39.51 -10.92
CA PHE A 125 4.14 38.15 -11.44
C PHE A 125 3.49 38.10 -12.84
N PHE A 126 4.34 37.92 -13.86
CA PHE A 126 3.93 37.72 -15.24
C PHE A 126 3.97 36.24 -15.65
N GLN A 127 2.99 35.81 -16.43
CA GLN A 127 3.12 34.63 -17.30
C GLN A 127 3.40 35.10 -18.72
N VAL A 128 4.34 34.45 -19.39
CA VAL A 128 4.75 34.81 -20.75
C VAL A 128 4.85 33.56 -21.62
N LYS A 129 4.26 33.61 -22.81
CA LYS A 129 4.34 32.53 -23.80
C LYS A 129 4.60 33.09 -25.20
N LEU A 130 5.46 32.40 -25.93
CA LEU A 130 5.48 32.49 -27.38
C LEU A 130 4.54 31.42 -27.90
N HIS A 131 3.64 31.75 -28.82
CA HIS A 131 2.65 30.80 -29.32
C HIS A 131 2.23 31.08 -30.76
N SER A 132 1.56 30.13 -31.39
CA SER A 132 1.01 30.25 -32.73
C SER A 132 -0.30 29.47 -32.83
N PRO A 133 -1.47 30.12 -32.69
CA PRO A 133 -2.77 29.44 -32.73
C PRO A 133 -3.00 28.66 -34.03
N LYS A 134 -2.53 29.19 -35.16
CA LYS A 134 -2.60 28.55 -36.50
C LYS A 134 -1.84 27.23 -36.56
N LEU A 135 -0.65 27.17 -35.93
CA LEU A 135 0.22 25.99 -35.89
C LEU A 135 -0.01 25.13 -34.63
N LYS A 136 -0.98 25.53 -33.79
CA LYS A 136 -1.24 24.94 -32.46
C LYS A 136 0.06 24.72 -31.66
N ALA A 137 0.91 25.74 -31.68
CA ALA A 137 2.26 25.70 -31.14
C ALA A 137 2.42 26.67 -29.96
N GLY A 138 3.33 26.37 -29.04
CA GLY A 138 3.50 27.13 -27.80
C GLY A 138 4.76 26.76 -27.03
N VAL A 139 5.43 27.74 -26.42
CA VAL A 139 6.56 27.54 -25.50
C VAL A 139 6.56 28.63 -24.42
N THR A 140 6.83 28.22 -23.17
CA THR A 140 6.95 29.12 -22.02
C THR A 140 8.22 29.98 -22.16
N GLY A 141 8.13 31.26 -21.79
CA GLY A 141 9.32 32.10 -21.62
C GLY A 141 9.73 32.24 -20.16
N HIS A 142 11.03 32.44 -19.92
CA HIS A 142 11.56 32.77 -18.60
C HIS A 142 11.47 34.29 -18.37
N VAL A 143 11.01 34.72 -17.19
CA VAL A 143 10.94 36.15 -16.79
C VAL A 143 12.02 36.48 -15.76
N LYS A 144 12.82 37.50 -16.04
CA LYS A 144 13.79 38.09 -15.11
C LYS A 144 13.35 39.49 -14.70
N ASP A 145 13.12 39.69 -13.41
CA ASP A 145 12.85 40.99 -12.78
C ASP A 145 14.15 41.77 -12.57
N TYR A 146 14.24 43.02 -13.08
CA TYR A 146 15.36 43.93 -12.81
C TYR A 146 15.19 44.75 -11.52
N ARG A 147 14.09 44.54 -10.78
CA ARG A 147 13.71 45.18 -9.51
C ARG A 147 13.50 46.68 -9.58
N ASN A 148 13.28 47.22 -10.78
CA ASN A 148 13.14 48.65 -11.07
C ASN A 148 11.88 48.97 -11.91
N GLY A 149 10.90 48.07 -11.96
CA GLY A 149 9.70 48.18 -12.81
C GLY A 149 9.88 47.69 -14.25
N SER A 150 11.07 47.20 -14.63
CA SER A 150 11.31 46.55 -15.92
C SER A 150 11.68 45.07 -15.78
N TYR A 151 11.30 44.27 -16.78
CA TYR A 151 11.45 42.82 -16.78
C TYR A 151 11.89 42.33 -18.15
N LEU A 152 12.84 41.39 -18.20
CA LEU A 152 13.23 40.70 -19.43
C LEU A 152 12.49 39.37 -19.51
N ALA A 153 11.69 39.18 -20.57
CA ALA A 153 11.17 37.88 -20.96
C ALA A 153 12.05 37.27 -22.07
N THR A 154 12.50 36.03 -21.87
CA THR A 154 13.34 35.29 -22.83
C THR A 154 12.62 34.02 -23.27
N PHE A 155 12.50 33.81 -24.58
CA PHE A 155 11.87 32.64 -25.19
C PHE A 155 12.88 31.86 -26.04
N LEU A 156 12.74 30.53 -26.06
CA LEU A 156 13.30 29.70 -27.14
C LEU A 156 12.43 29.85 -28.40
N LEU A 157 13.02 29.64 -29.59
CA LEU A 157 12.30 29.59 -30.88
C LEU A 157 12.32 28.15 -31.46
N PRO A 158 11.41 27.23 -31.06
CA PRO A 158 11.59 25.81 -31.35
C PRO A 158 10.85 25.27 -32.60
N TRP A 159 9.98 26.04 -33.25
CA TRP A 159 9.31 25.65 -34.50
C TRP A 159 9.50 26.69 -35.62
N PRO A 160 9.54 26.29 -36.90
CA PRO A 160 9.51 27.22 -38.03
C PRO A 160 8.08 27.70 -38.31
N GLY A 161 7.93 28.97 -38.74
CA GLY A 161 6.64 29.57 -39.09
C GLY A 161 6.39 30.92 -38.43
N GLU A 162 5.11 31.31 -38.32
CA GLU A 162 4.67 32.51 -37.60
C GLU A 162 4.59 32.22 -36.09
N ALA A 163 5.08 33.14 -35.26
CA ALA A 163 4.94 33.07 -33.81
C ALA A 163 4.63 34.45 -33.20
N GLN A 164 3.87 34.45 -32.10
CA GLN A 164 3.33 35.63 -31.45
C GLN A 164 3.62 35.60 -29.95
N VAL A 165 4.23 36.67 -29.43
CA VAL A 165 4.49 36.85 -28.00
C VAL A 165 3.20 37.28 -27.30
N ASN A 166 2.83 36.59 -26.23
CA ASN A 166 1.73 36.94 -25.33
C ASN A 166 2.28 37.07 -23.89
N ILE A 167 1.96 38.17 -23.22
CA ILE A 167 2.43 38.51 -21.87
C ILE A 167 1.22 38.89 -21.04
N ARG A 168 1.06 38.27 -19.87
CA ARG A 168 -0.05 38.50 -18.95
C ARG A 168 0.45 38.89 -17.58
N LEU A 169 -0.06 40.01 -17.06
CA LEU A 169 0.03 40.30 -15.63
C LEU A 169 -0.93 39.34 -14.91
N ILE A 170 -0.38 38.39 -14.15
CA ILE A 170 -1.20 37.51 -13.32
C ILE A 170 -1.52 38.22 -12.01
N HIS A 171 -0.51 38.77 -11.35
CA HIS A 171 -0.66 39.61 -10.15
C HIS A 171 0.39 40.73 -10.16
N SER A 172 0.05 41.93 -9.69
CA SER A 172 1.06 42.94 -9.36
C SER A 172 1.79 42.58 -8.07
N SER A 173 2.92 43.24 -7.82
CA SER A 173 3.72 43.21 -6.60
C SER A 173 2.90 43.47 -5.33
N GLU A 174 1.93 44.39 -5.40
CA GLU A 174 0.96 44.64 -4.32
C GLU A 174 0.06 43.42 -4.09
N ALA A 175 -0.50 42.85 -5.16
CA ALA A 175 -1.36 41.67 -5.08
C ALA A 175 -0.59 40.42 -4.60
N VAL A 176 0.67 40.25 -5.00
CA VAL A 176 1.57 39.19 -4.48
C VAL A 176 1.85 39.40 -2.99
N SER A 177 2.10 40.64 -2.56
CA SER A 177 2.28 40.97 -1.13
C SER A 177 1.05 40.58 -0.30
N VAL A 178 -0.16 40.81 -0.81
CA VAL A 178 -1.40 40.35 -0.17
C VAL A 178 -1.49 38.82 -0.15
N LEU A 179 -1.18 38.13 -1.26
CA LEU A 179 -1.23 36.66 -1.30
C LEU A 179 -0.22 36.00 -0.33
N LYS A 180 0.97 36.59 -0.18
CA LYS A 180 1.99 36.22 0.81
C LYS A 180 1.45 36.41 2.24
N ASP A 181 0.95 37.61 2.55
CA ASP A 181 0.35 37.97 3.85
C ASP A 181 -0.80 37.03 4.25
N LYS A 182 -1.79 36.83 3.37
CA LYS A 182 -2.92 35.94 3.63
C LYS A 182 -2.57 34.45 3.58
N ARG A 183 -1.37 34.04 3.12
CA ARG A 183 -0.93 32.64 3.24
C ARG A 183 -0.35 32.38 4.63
N GLU A 184 0.63 33.18 5.07
CA GLU A 184 1.33 32.89 6.32
C GLU A 184 0.52 33.25 7.58
N LYS A 185 -0.30 34.31 7.54
CA LYS A 185 -1.01 34.82 8.75
C LYS A 185 -2.43 34.29 8.96
N HIS A 186 -3.04 33.71 7.93
CA HIS A 186 -4.45 33.28 7.96
C HIS A 186 -4.62 31.81 7.50
N PRO A 187 -4.06 30.83 8.22
CA PRO A 187 -4.26 29.40 7.93
C PRO A 187 -5.73 28.95 8.09
N ASP A 188 -6.53 29.70 8.85
CA ASP A 188 -7.95 29.52 9.09
C ASP A 188 -8.85 30.02 7.94
N LYS A 189 -8.27 30.66 6.91
CA LYS A 189 -9.03 31.20 5.76
C LYS A 189 -9.78 30.14 4.95
N VAL A 190 -9.49 28.86 5.18
CA VAL A 190 -10.34 27.73 4.83
C VAL A 190 -10.57 26.90 6.09
N PHE A 191 -11.80 26.46 6.30
CA PHE A 191 -12.16 25.57 7.41
C PHE A 191 -12.88 24.31 6.88
N PHE A 192 -12.91 23.27 7.70
CA PHE A 192 -13.41 21.94 7.35
C PHE A 192 -14.47 21.48 8.34
N HIS A 193 -15.28 20.50 7.93
CA HIS A 193 -16.29 19.89 8.78
C HIS A 193 -15.90 18.45 9.12
N GLY A 194 -15.78 18.17 10.41
CA GLY A 194 -15.80 16.82 10.96
C GLY A 194 -17.24 16.47 11.33
N TYR A 195 -17.70 15.31 10.85
CA TYR A 195 -19.01 14.76 11.16
C TYR A 195 -18.82 13.64 12.19
N PHE A 196 -19.40 13.85 13.36
CA PHE A 196 -19.34 12.95 14.50
C PHE A 196 -20.68 12.23 14.60
N GLU A 197 -20.68 10.90 14.59
CA GLU A 197 -21.90 10.10 14.46
C GLU A 197 -21.82 8.86 15.37
N LEU A 198 -22.81 8.69 16.26
CA LEU A 198 -22.89 7.54 17.20
C LEU A 198 -24.34 7.34 17.67
N ASN A 199 -24.82 6.09 17.63
CA ASN A 199 -26.16 5.69 18.12
C ASN A 199 -27.31 6.60 17.60
N GLY A 200 -27.25 7.00 16.33
CA GLY A 200 -28.24 7.89 15.69
C GLY A 200 -28.11 9.37 16.06
N THR A 201 -27.29 9.73 17.05
CA THR A 201 -26.92 11.13 17.33
C THR A 201 -25.80 11.55 16.39
N SER A 202 -25.87 12.78 15.88
CA SER A 202 -24.81 13.39 15.10
C SER A 202 -24.50 14.82 15.52
N GLU A 203 -23.24 15.22 15.37
CA GLU A 203 -22.76 16.59 15.51
C GLU A 203 -21.80 16.93 14.37
N VAL A 204 -21.91 18.12 13.79
CA VAL A 204 -20.91 18.67 12.87
C VAL A 204 -20.08 19.70 13.62
N LYS A 205 -18.75 19.58 13.56
CA LYS A 205 -17.80 20.50 14.20
C LYS A 205 -16.77 21.01 13.20
N GLU A 206 -16.18 22.16 13.51
CA GLU A 206 -15.10 22.71 12.71
C GLU A 206 -13.79 21.97 12.96
N CYS A 207 -13.05 21.70 11.89
CA CYS A 207 -11.73 21.07 11.93
C CYS A 207 -10.71 21.81 11.06
N ASN A 208 -9.43 21.72 11.43
CA ASN A 208 -8.28 22.21 10.68
C ASN A 208 -6.97 21.58 11.23
N LEU A 209 -5.80 22.00 10.74
CA LEU A 209 -4.51 21.63 11.35
C LEU A 209 -4.39 22.10 12.80
N LYS A 210 -4.96 23.27 13.10
CA LYS A 210 -5.12 23.84 14.45
C LYS A 210 -6.45 24.57 14.51
N VAL A 211 -7.23 24.35 15.56
CA VAL A 211 -8.51 25.06 15.80
C VAL A 211 -8.43 25.92 17.06
N SER A 212 -9.25 26.96 17.15
CA SER A 212 -9.26 27.88 18.29
C SER A 212 -10.20 27.40 19.40
N GLY A 213 -9.63 26.94 20.51
CA GLY A 213 -10.35 26.58 21.73
C GLY A 213 -9.53 25.67 22.63
N GLU A 214 -9.90 25.56 23.92
CA GLU A 214 -9.20 24.71 24.89
C GLU A 214 -9.63 23.24 24.84
N ASN A 215 -10.82 22.96 24.29
CA ASN A 215 -11.46 21.65 24.31
C ASN A 215 -11.55 21.06 22.89
N VAL A 216 -10.48 20.42 22.45
CA VAL A 216 -10.32 19.89 21.08
C VAL A 216 -10.18 18.37 21.06
N CYS A 217 -10.57 17.75 19.95
CA CYS A 217 -10.18 16.41 19.59
C CYS A 217 -8.94 16.47 18.70
N GLU A 218 -7.86 15.80 19.11
CA GLU A 218 -6.64 15.68 18.31
C GLU A 218 -6.50 14.28 17.72
N TYR A 219 -6.23 14.22 16.41
CA TYR A 219 -6.04 13.00 15.65
C TYR A 219 -4.62 12.99 15.10
N LYS A 220 -3.79 12.09 15.62
CA LYS A 220 -2.41 11.91 15.17
C LYS A 220 -2.30 10.64 14.33
N ASP A 221 -1.88 10.77 13.08
CA ASP A 221 -1.61 9.61 12.22
C ASP A 221 -0.38 8.84 12.76
N PRO A 222 -0.49 7.50 12.94
CA PRO A 222 0.56 6.71 13.57
C PRO A 222 1.84 6.58 12.74
N VAL A 223 1.79 6.73 11.41
CA VAL A 223 2.92 6.44 10.51
C VAL A 223 3.72 7.70 10.17
N THR A 224 3.02 8.81 9.99
CA THR A 224 3.58 10.11 9.58
C THR A 224 3.74 11.09 10.74
N GLY A 225 3.06 10.83 11.85
CA GLY A 225 2.97 11.72 13.00
C GLY A 225 2.14 12.98 12.75
N GLU A 226 1.37 13.03 11.66
CA GLU A 226 0.60 14.22 11.26
C GLU A 226 -0.63 14.43 12.13
N ILE A 227 -0.87 15.69 12.49
CA ILE A 227 -1.92 16.10 13.42
C ILE A 227 -3.04 16.81 12.67
N TRP A 228 -4.27 16.37 12.93
CA TRP A 228 -5.50 17.06 12.58
C TRP A 228 -6.30 17.35 13.85
N GLN A 229 -6.95 18.51 13.93
CA GLN A 229 -7.73 18.91 15.10
C GLN A 229 -9.17 19.26 14.73
N CYS A 230 -10.10 18.89 15.60
CA CYS A 230 -11.51 19.29 15.53
C CYS A 230 -11.94 19.91 16.85
N VAL A 231 -12.87 20.86 16.82
CA VAL A 231 -13.58 21.30 18.04
C VAL A 231 -14.33 20.09 18.62
N LYS A 232 -14.21 19.84 19.92
CA LYS A 232 -14.81 18.64 20.54
C LYS A 232 -16.35 18.66 20.43
N PRO A 233 -17.02 17.51 20.19
CA PRO A 233 -18.47 17.45 20.27
C PRO A 233 -18.98 17.71 21.69
N GLN A 234 -20.21 18.22 21.81
CA GLN A 234 -20.82 18.50 23.13
C GLN A 234 -21.41 17.24 23.77
N LYS A 235 -21.87 16.29 22.95
CA LYS A 235 -22.57 15.07 23.34
C LYS A 235 -21.79 13.81 22.97
N LEU A 236 -20.92 13.90 21.96
CA LEU A 236 -20.22 12.75 21.38
C LEU A 236 -18.71 12.69 21.74
N PRO A 237 -18.12 11.49 21.84
CA PRO A 237 -16.69 11.32 22.09
C PRO A 237 -15.85 11.54 20.81
N CYS A 238 -14.55 11.81 20.96
CA CYS A 238 -13.68 12.15 19.83
C CYS A 238 -13.48 11.03 18.81
N ASP A 239 -13.60 9.77 19.21
CA ASP A 239 -13.51 8.61 18.32
C ASP A 239 -14.74 8.45 17.41
N SER A 240 -15.84 9.15 17.67
CA SER A 240 -17.05 9.17 16.80
C SER A 240 -16.89 9.93 15.47
N TRP A 241 -15.68 10.38 15.10
CA TRP A 241 -15.42 11.15 13.87
C TRP A 241 -15.40 10.25 12.60
N ILE A 242 -16.54 10.16 11.92
CA ILE A 242 -16.75 9.23 10.79
C ILE A 242 -16.47 9.87 9.42
N TYR A 243 -16.77 11.16 9.24
CA TYR A 243 -16.58 11.83 7.94
C TYR A 243 -15.87 13.17 8.04
N HIS A 244 -15.27 13.57 6.91
CA HIS A 244 -14.63 14.85 6.67
C HIS A 244 -15.22 15.50 5.40
N SER A 245 -15.32 16.83 5.38
CA SER A 245 -15.53 17.61 4.15
C SER A 245 -14.87 18.98 4.26
N MET A 246 -14.72 19.68 3.13
CA MET A 246 -14.51 21.13 3.15
C MET A 246 -15.76 21.82 3.72
N GLY A 247 -15.55 22.83 4.56
CA GLY A 247 -16.61 23.75 5.00
C GLY A 247 -16.74 24.89 4.00
N SER A 248 -16.06 26.01 4.27
CA SER A 248 -16.01 27.15 3.35
C SER A 248 -14.72 27.96 3.48
N PHE A 249 -14.63 29.03 2.69
CA PHE A 249 -13.59 30.05 2.83
C PHE A 249 -14.04 31.18 3.76
N ARG A 250 -13.14 31.72 4.58
CA ARG A 250 -13.38 32.93 5.37
C ARG A 250 -12.98 34.17 4.56
N GLN A 251 -13.74 35.26 4.69
CA GLN A 251 -13.31 36.55 4.18
C GLN A 251 -12.16 37.08 5.05
N VAL A 252 -10.97 37.16 4.47
CA VAL A 252 -9.72 37.60 5.15
C VAL A 252 -9.09 38.82 4.48
N THR A 253 -9.79 39.44 3.54
CA THR A 253 -9.31 40.56 2.72
C THR A 253 -10.19 41.80 2.86
N ASN A 254 -9.55 42.97 2.95
CA ASN A 254 -10.21 44.27 2.96
C ASN A 254 -10.55 44.79 1.55
N ALA A 255 -11.24 45.93 1.45
CA ALA A 255 -11.69 46.50 0.17
C ALA A 255 -10.54 46.81 -0.82
N VAL A 256 -9.38 47.28 -0.35
CA VAL A 256 -8.22 47.56 -1.23
C VAL A 256 -7.61 46.25 -1.72
N GLU A 257 -7.46 45.28 -0.83
CA GLU A 257 -6.94 43.93 -1.14
C GLU A 257 -7.85 43.20 -2.16
N ASN A 258 -9.17 43.31 -1.99
CA ASN A 258 -10.16 42.77 -2.95
C ASN A 258 -10.12 43.48 -4.31
N THR A 259 -9.71 44.75 -4.36
CA THR A 259 -9.54 45.50 -5.61
C THR A 259 -8.25 45.06 -6.34
N LEU A 260 -7.15 44.92 -5.61
CA LEU A 260 -5.86 44.41 -6.12
C LEU A 260 -5.95 42.96 -6.65
N LEU A 261 -6.85 42.15 -6.08
CA LEU A 261 -7.06 40.75 -6.47
C LEU A 261 -8.27 40.57 -7.41
N ASN A 262 -8.82 41.65 -7.96
CA ASN A 262 -9.94 41.59 -8.90
C ASN A 262 -9.49 41.06 -10.28
N ARG A 263 -10.34 40.28 -10.96
CA ARG A 263 -10.12 39.79 -12.33
C ARG A 263 -10.04 40.90 -13.39
N SER A 264 -10.44 42.14 -13.07
CA SER A 264 -10.25 43.30 -13.94
C SER A 264 -8.80 43.79 -14.04
N VAL A 265 -7.92 43.34 -13.13
CA VAL A 265 -6.49 43.70 -13.09
C VAL A 265 -5.56 42.50 -12.95
N THR A 266 -6.06 41.37 -12.46
CA THR A 266 -5.34 40.08 -12.42
C THR A 266 -5.69 39.19 -13.62
N ASN A 267 -4.73 38.41 -14.09
CA ASN A 267 -4.82 37.60 -15.31
C ASN A 267 -5.32 38.43 -16.52
N GLN A 268 -4.60 39.52 -16.82
CA GLN A 268 -4.88 40.40 -17.95
C GLN A 268 -3.69 40.43 -18.91
N ASP A 269 -3.97 40.35 -20.21
CA ASP A 269 -2.96 40.56 -21.25
C ASP A 269 -2.46 42.01 -21.22
N ILE A 270 -1.15 42.19 -21.40
CA ILE A 270 -0.57 43.51 -21.67
C ILE A 270 -0.86 43.85 -23.14
N PRO A 271 -1.36 45.06 -23.47
CA PRO A 271 -1.55 45.50 -24.84
C PRO A 271 -0.26 45.38 -25.67
N SER A 272 -0.40 44.88 -26.90
CA SER A 272 0.72 44.65 -27.81
C SER A 272 0.56 45.49 -29.07
N THR A 273 1.65 46.16 -29.45
CA THR A 273 1.85 46.75 -30.79
C THR A 273 2.80 45.91 -31.64
N GLU A 274 3.19 44.72 -31.17
CA GLU A 274 4.20 43.88 -31.81
C GLU A 274 3.61 42.97 -32.88
N SER A 275 4.02 43.18 -34.13
CA SER A 275 3.71 42.27 -35.24
C SER A 275 4.34 40.87 -35.01
N PRO A 276 3.70 39.77 -35.51
CA PRO A 276 4.24 38.41 -35.37
C PRO A 276 5.67 38.28 -35.92
N VAL A 277 6.49 37.44 -35.29
CA VAL A 277 7.84 37.10 -35.79
C VAL A 277 7.79 35.89 -36.72
N ARG A 278 8.70 35.86 -37.68
CA ARG A 278 8.88 34.75 -38.63
C ARG A 278 10.13 33.94 -38.27
N ILE A 279 9.97 32.64 -38.09
CA ILE A 279 11.03 31.70 -37.73
C ILE A 279 11.31 30.80 -38.94
N GLU A 280 12.55 30.77 -39.40
CA GLU A 280 13.02 29.97 -40.54
C GLU A 280 13.62 28.64 -40.07
N ALA A 281 13.43 27.59 -40.90
CA ALA A 281 14.12 26.32 -40.72
C ALA A 281 15.63 26.47 -41.02
N GLN A 282 16.45 25.72 -40.29
CA GLN A 282 17.91 25.77 -40.46
C GLN A 282 18.31 25.19 -41.83
N SER A 283 19.11 25.92 -42.60
CA SER A 283 19.28 25.74 -44.05
C SER A 283 20.24 24.62 -44.49
N THR A 284 20.58 23.68 -43.60
CA THR A 284 21.48 22.56 -43.88
C THR A 284 20.70 21.25 -44.01
N ILE A 285 20.95 20.52 -45.10
CA ILE A 285 20.26 19.27 -45.51
C ILE A 285 18.80 19.48 -45.97
N SER A 286 18.64 20.15 -47.11
CA SER A 286 17.37 20.20 -47.87
C SER A 286 17.09 18.93 -48.70
N SER A 287 17.80 17.82 -48.46
CA SER A 287 17.81 16.66 -49.34
C SER A 287 18.04 15.33 -48.61
N LEU A 288 16.98 14.79 -47.96
CA LEU A 288 16.68 13.35 -47.91
C LEU A 288 15.31 13.06 -47.24
N ILE A 289 14.50 12.24 -47.92
CA ILE A 289 13.27 11.56 -47.44
C ILE A 289 12.07 12.46 -47.10
N LEU A 290 11.12 12.51 -48.03
CA LEU A 290 9.85 13.26 -47.94
C LEU A 290 8.73 12.49 -47.21
N THR A 291 8.97 11.99 -45.99
CA THR A 291 7.92 11.36 -45.14
C THR A 291 8.14 11.59 -43.64
N ASN A 292 7.15 12.22 -42.97
CA ASN A 292 6.87 12.23 -41.51
C ASN A 292 8.03 12.40 -40.49
N LYS A 293 9.18 13.00 -40.84
CA LYS A 293 10.33 13.19 -39.92
C LYS A 293 10.90 14.62 -39.87
N LYS A 294 10.06 15.62 -39.55
CA LYS A 294 10.48 17.03 -39.42
C LYS A 294 10.87 17.51 -38.01
N GLN A 295 10.83 16.64 -37.00
CA GLN A 295 10.96 16.99 -35.58
C GLN A 295 12.40 16.88 -35.02
N VAL A 296 13.40 16.71 -35.90
CA VAL A 296 14.73 16.16 -35.55
C VAL A 296 15.70 17.22 -34.97
N TYR A 297 15.52 18.50 -35.28
CA TYR A 297 16.56 19.53 -35.12
C TYR A 297 17.00 19.84 -33.67
N LEU A 298 16.08 19.81 -32.69
CA LEU A 298 16.37 20.13 -31.29
C LEU A 298 16.50 18.90 -30.38
N THR A 299 16.15 17.71 -30.87
CA THR A 299 15.95 16.51 -30.05
C THR A 299 16.89 15.35 -30.41
N SER A 300 17.62 15.43 -31.53
CA SER A 300 18.43 14.34 -32.09
C SER A 300 19.60 13.84 -31.22
N SER A 301 19.95 14.56 -30.15
CA SER A 301 20.98 14.19 -29.17
C SER A 301 20.42 13.85 -27.78
N LEU A 302 19.10 13.92 -27.58
CA LEU A 302 18.50 13.70 -26.26
C LEU A 302 18.55 12.22 -25.85
N PRO A 303 18.69 11.93 -24.54
CA PRO A 303 18.60 10.57 -24.04
C PRO A 303 17.16 10.01 -24.16
N VAL A 304 17.02 8.69 -24.16
CA VAL A 304 15.72 8.04 -23.89
C VAL A 304 15.20 8.49 -22.51
N CYS A 305 13.89 8.65 -22.38
CA CYS A 305 13.27 8.99 -21.09
C CYS A 305 13.54 7.89 -20.05
N LYS A 306 14.02 8.27 -18.86
CA LYS A 306 14.33 7.37 -17.74
C LYS A 306 14.20 8.08 -16.39
N THR A 307 13.97 7.33 -15.32
CA THR A 307 13.90 7.86 -13.94
C THR A 307 15.19 8.59 -13.56
N GLY A 308 15.08 9.69 -12.80
CA GLY A 308 16.24 10.50 -12.37
C GLY A 308 16.74 11.50 -13.40
N GLN A 309 15.90 11.91 -14.36
CA GLN A 309 16.20 13.02 -15.27
C GLN A 309 15.67 14.35 -14.69
N GLU A 310 16.58 15.29 -14.43
CA GLU A 310 16.27 16.64 -13.98
C GLU A 310 15.64 17.47 -15.14
N PRO A 311 14.60 18.29 -14.89
CA PRO A 311 13.96 19.11 -15.93
C PRO A 311 14.88 20.20 -16.52
N THR A 312 14.66 20.53 -17.80
CA THR A 312 15.19 21.74 -18.44
C THR A 312 14.20 22.91 -18.28
N GLN A 313 14.64 24.14 -18.55
CA GLN A 313 13.75 25.31 -18.62
C GLN A 313 13.98 26.08 -19.94
N PRO A 314 12.99 26.13 -20.86
CA PRO A 314 11.74 25.37 -20.82
C PRO A 314 11.97 23.85 -20.87
N SER A 315 11.02 23.10 -20.33
CA SER A 315 11.01 21.63 -20.29
C SER A 315 10.62 20.99 -21.63
N GLY A 316 9.96 21.74 -22.51
CA GLY A 316 9.51 21.33 -23.82
C GLY A 316 8.73 22.42 -24.56
N TYR A 317 8.08 22.06 -25.65
CA TYR A 317 7.21 22.95 -26.43
C TYR A 317 6.11 22.19 -27.18
N TYR A 318 4.99 22.85 -27.45
CA TYR A 318 3.94 22.35 -28.35
C TYR A 318 4.21 22.70 -29.81
N TYR A 319 3.85 21.79 -30.70
CA TYR A 319 3.66 22.02 -32.13
C TYR A 319 2.57 21.05 -32.63
N ASN A 320 1.55 21.55 -33.35
CA ASN A 320 0.40 20.75 -33.82
C ASN A 320 -0.31 19.93 -32.70
N ASP A 321 -0.61 20.53 -31.53
CA ASP A 321 -1.12 19.84 -30.33
C ASP A 321 -0.19 18.75 -29.73
N GLN A 322 1.05 18.57 -30.23
CA GLN A 322 2.01 17.57 -29.71
C GLN A 322 3.12 18.21 -28.89
N TRP A 323 3.34 17.69 -27.69
CA TRP A 323 4.41 18.11 -26.77
C TRP A 323 5.73 17.45 -27.14
N THR A 324 6.74 18.27 -27.42
CA THR A 324 8.11 17.84 -27.64
C THR A 324 8.93 18.16 -26.39
N SER A 325 9.29 17.12 -25.62
CA SER A 325 10.20 17.26 -24.47
C SER A 325 11.60 17.66 -24.91
N LEU A 326 12.22 18.57 -24.16
CA LEU A 326 13.64 18.95 -24.27
C LEU A 326 14.51 18.22 -23.23
N VAL A 327 13.91 17.42 -22.35
CA VAL A 327 14.60 16.61 -21.33
C VAL A 327 15.00 15.24 -21.90
N CYS A 328 14.15 14.64 -22.73
CA CYS A 328 14.33 13.29 -23.24
C CYS A 328 13.52 13.03 -24.53
N MET A 329 13.84 11.95 -25.26
CA MET A 329 13.07 11.47 -26.40
C MET A 329 11.72 10.89 -25.94
N GLY A 330 10.71 11.76 -25.84
CA GLY A 330 9.32 11.38 -25.59
C GLY A 330 8.74 10.50 -26.71
N GLN A 331 7.80 9.65 -26.33
CA GLN A 331 6.98 8.82 -27.21
C GLN A 331 5.52 9.35 -27.18
N HIS A 332 4.82 9.19 -28.30
CA HIS A 332 3.38 9.44 -28.38
C HIS A 332 2.62 8.12 -28.45
N PHE A 333 1.45 8.06 -27.83
CA PHE A 333 0.61 6.85 -27.78
C PHE A 333 -0.72 7.14 -28.51
N PRO A 334 -0.72 7.12 -29.86
CA PRO A 334 -1.87 7.50 -30.66
C PRO A 334 -3.01 6.47 -30.64
N GLN A 335 -2.72 5.19 -30.36
CA GLN A 335 -3.73 4.13 -30.26
C GLN A 335 -3.83 3.59 -28.83
N PRO A 336 -5.03 3.11 -28.41
CA PRO A 336 -5.21 2.45 -27.11
C PRO A 336 -4.21 1.33 -26.84
N ASP A 337 -3.93 0.50 -27.86
CA ASP A 337 -3.04 -0.65 -27.73
C ASP A 337 -1.57 -0.28 -27.54
N ASP A 338 -1.12 0.93 -27.96
CA ASP A 338 0.23 1.41 -27.65
C ASP A 338 0.38 1.60 -26.12
N ALA A 339 -0.59 2.27 -25.50
CA ALA A 339 -0.63 2.54 -24.07
C ALA A 339 -0.87 1.25 -23.27
N ARG A 340 -1.78 0.39 -23.73
CA ARG A 340 -2.05 -0.93 -23.14
C ARG A 340 -0.82 -1.83 -23.14
N THR A 341 -0.10 -1.89 -24.27
CA THR A 341 1.14 -2.68 -24.40
C THR A 341 2.27 -2.14 -23.52
N CYS A 342 2.37 -0.81 -23.41
CA CYS A 342 3.27 -0.15 -22.46
C CYS A 342 2.96 -0.55 -21.00
N LEU A 343 1.70 -0.40 -20.57
CA LEU A 343 1.28 -0.65 -19.19
C LEU A 343 1.15 -2.14 -18.82
N ARG A 344 1.52 -3.07 -19.72
CA ARG A 344 1.48 -4.51 -19.47
C ARG A 344 2.24 -4.89 -18.19
N GLY A 345 1.58 -5.64 -17.32
CA GLY A 345 2.08 -6.07 -16.01
C GLY A 345 2.37 -4.95 -15.02
N LYS A 346 1.85 -3.72 -15.21
CA LYS A 346 2.18 -2.59 -14.32
C LYS A 346 1.20 -2.45 -13.16
N ASP A 347 1.77 -2.33 -11.97
CA ASP A 347 1.07 -2.06 -10.72
C ASP A 347 1.23 -0.57 -10.36
N ILE A 348 0.22 0.24 -10.71
CA ILE A 348 0.28 1.70 -10.73
C ILE A 348 -0.46 2.28 -9.52
N TYR A 349 0.23 3.17 -8.79
CA TYR A 349 -0.29 3.89 -7.63
C TYR A 349 -0.21 5.40 -7.88
N MET A 350 -1.36 6.05 -7.97
CA MET A 350 -1.47 7.50 -8.11
C MET A 350 -1.98 8.13 -6.80
N PHE A 351 -1.20 9.04 -6.22
CA PHE A 351 -1.53 9.76 -4.98
C PHE A 351 -1.52 11.27 -5.24
N GLY A 352 -2.63 11.97 -4.98
CA GLY A 352 -2.60 13.43 -5.10
C GLY A 352 -3.95 14.14 -5.12
N ASP A 353 -4.02 15.26 -5.83
CA ASP A 353 -5.24 16.03 -6.01
C ASP A 353 -6.00 15.65 -7.31
N SER A 354 -7.10 16.35 -7.57
CA SER A 354 -7.96 16.14 -8.72
C SER A 354 -7.26 16.34 -10.08
N THR A 355 -6.08 16.97 -10.13
CA THR A 355 -5.31 17.11 -11.40
C THR A 355 -4.57 15.83 -11.78
N LEU A 356 -4.18 14.99 -10.82
CA LEU A 356 -3.67 13.65 -11.11
C LEU A 356 -4.80 12.64 -11.32
N ARG A 357 -5.98 12.86 -10.72
CA ARG A 357 -7.20 12.06 -11.02
C ARG A 357 -7.55 12.14 -12.51
N GLN A 358 -7.23 13.26 -13.16
CA GLN A 358 -7.45 13.47 -14.59
C GLN A 358 -6.61 12.51 -15.48
N TRP A 359 -5.45 12.03 -15.01
CA TRP A 359 -4.65 11.01 -15.72
C TRP A 359 -5.30 9.62 -15.62
N PHE A 360 -5.83 9.27 -14.45
CA PHE A 360 -6.62 8.04 -14.23
C PHE A 360 -7.86 8.05 -15.13
N GLU A 361 -8.64 9.14 -15.10
CA GLU A 361 -9.83 9.34 -15.94
C GLU A 361 -9.51 9.30 -17.45
N TYR A 362 -8.35 9.81 -17.86
CA TYR A 362 -7.90 9.74 -19.26
C TYR A 362 -7.60 8.30 -19.66
N LEU A 363 -6.76 7.56 -18.91
CA LEU A 363 -6.35 6.20 -19.26
C LEU A 363 -7.53 5.22 -19.27
N GLU A 364 -8.44 5.33 -18.30
CA GLU A 364 -9.69 4.55 -18.24
C GLU A 364 -10.57 4.78 -19.47
N ARG A 365 -10.67 6.03 -19.95
CA ARG A 365 -11.45 6.36 -21.16
C ARG A 365 -10.72 5.99 -22.45
N PHE A 366 -9.38 6.02 -22.43
CA PHE A 366 -8.55 5.82 -23.62
C PHE A 366 -8.25 4.35 -23.90
N ILE A 367 -8.26 3.46 -22.90
CA ILE A 367 -7.99 2.02 -23.03
C ILE A 367 -9.30 1.25 -22.76
N PRO A 368 -10.06 0.83 -23.78
CA PRO A 368 -11.42 0.27 -23.59
C PRO A 368 -11.49 -1.02 -22.76
N SER A 369 -10.38 -1.73 -22.59
CA SER A 369 -10.25 -2.93 -21.75
C SER A 369 -9.89 -2.64 -20.29
N LEU A 370 -9.50 -1.40 -19.95
CA LEU A 370 -9.10 -0.97 -18.60
C LEU A 370 -10.35 -0.60 -17.79
N LYS A 371 -11.09 -1.61 -17.34
CA LYS A 371 -12.39 -1.44 -16.66
C LYS A 371 -12.18 -0.94 -15.22
N ARG A 372 -12.84 0.18 -14.87
CA ARG A 372 -13.00 0.61 -13.47
C ARG A 372 -13.93 -0.36 -12.74
N ILE A 373 -13.57 -0.73 -11.51
CA ILE A 373 -14.47 -1.41 -10.58
C ILE A 373 -14.95 -0.39 -9.55
N ASP A 374 -16.27 -0.31 -9.36
CA ASP A 374 -16.85 0.50 -8.30
C ASP A 374 -16.62 -0.16 -6.93
N LEU A 375 -16.08 0.62 -5.99
CA LEU A 375 -15.82 0.21 -4.62
C LEU A 375 -16.90 0.75 -3.66
N HIS A 376 -17.92 1.43 -4.19
CA HIS A 376 -19.02 2.10 -3.46
C HIS A 376 -18.54 3.28 -2.60
N LEU A 377 -17.49 3.99 -3.06
CA LEU A 377 -16.81 5.07 -2.34
C LEU A 377 -16.93 6.43 -3.07
N ASN A 378 -16.68 7.54 -2.35
CA ASN A 378 -16.77 8.88 -2.93
C ASN A 378 -15.76 9.08 -4.07
N TYR A 379 -16.26 9.21 -5.30
CA TYR A 379 -15.45 9.35 -6.52
C TYR A 379 -14.45 10.52 -6.52
N GLN A 380 -14.73 11.60 -5.78
CA GLN A 380 -13.83 12.76 -5.71
C GLN A 380 -12.60 12.51 -4.83
N SER A 381 -12.71 11.63 -3.85
CA SER A 381 -11.63 11.28 -2.91
C SER A 381 -11.00 9.92 -3.20
N GLY A 382 -11.76 9.00 -3.80
CA GLY A 382 -11.40 7.60 -3.96
C GLY A 382 -11.35 6.85 -2.60
N PRO A 383 -10.57 5.75 -2.51
CA PRO A 383 -9.79 5.15 -3.59
C PRO A 383 -10.60 4.68 -4.79
N LEU A 384 -9.97 4.68 -5.96
CA LEU A 384 -10.46 4.16 -7.23
C LEU A 384 -9.56 3.02 -7.71
N LEU A 385 -10.16 2.04 -8.40
CA LEU A 385 -9.48 0.89 -8.98
C LEU A 385 -9.94 0.69 -10.43
N ALA A 386 -8.99 0.56 -11.36
CA ALA A 386 -9.23 0.10 -12.71
C ALA A 386 -8.23 -0.99 -13.09
N VAL A 387 -8.68 -1.98 -13.86
CA VAL A 387 -7.94 -3.22 -14.15
C VAL A 387 -8.12 -3.69 -15.59
N ASP A 388 -7.07 -4.27 -16.15
CA ASP A 388 -7.09 -5.02 -17.41
C ASP A 388 -6.44 -6.39 -17.13
N PRO A 389 -7.24 -7.41 -16.75
CA PRO A 389 -6.68 -8.68 -16.29
C PRO A 389 -5.88 -9.43 -17.35
N ASP A 390 -6.22 -9.27 -18.64
CA ASP A 390 -5.56 -9.97 -19.74
C ASP A 390 -4.17 -9.38 -20.08
N TYR A 391 -3.93 -8.11 -19.73
CA TYR A 391 -2.62 -7.47 -19.81
C TYR A 391 -1.94 -7.31 -18.44
N GLY A 392 -2.57 -7.76 -17.36
CA GLY A 392 -2.06 -7.63 -15.99
C GLY A 392 -1.90 -6.18 -15.51
N ILE A 393 -2.75 -5.26 -15.99
CA ILE A 393 -2.68 -3.85 -15.60
C ILE A 393 -3.52 -3.64 -14.35
N VAL A 394 -2.94 -3.00 -13.32
CA VAL A 394 -3.69 -2.52 -12.14
C VAL A 394 -3.40 -1.05 -11.94
N MET A 395 -4.42 -0.22 -12.05
CA MET A 395 -4.34 1.22 -11.83
C MET A 395 -5.16 1.62 -10.61
N ARG A 396 -4.52 2.28 -9.63
CA ARG A 396 -5.18 2.83 -8.45
C ARG A 396 -4.95 4.33 -8.39
N TRP A 397 -6.01 5.09 -8.10
CA TRP A 397 -5.90 6.50 -7.72
C TRP A 397 -6.55 6.74 -6.36
N ARG A 398 -5.99 7.63 -5.56
CA ARG A 398 -6.66 8.21 -4.40
C ARG A 398 -6.22 9.64 -4.13
N ALA A 399 -7.08 10.37 -3.42
CA ALA A 399 -6.75 11.65 -2.87
C ALA A 399 -5.57 11.57 -1.89
N HIS A 400 -4.83 12.67 -1.76
CA HIS A 400 -3.91 12.89 -0.65
C HIS A 400 -4.66 13.12 0.67
N GLY A 401 -3.97 12.95 1.80
CA GLY A 401 -4.55 13.12 3.13
C GLY A 401 -4.78 14.57 3.54
N LEU A 402 -5.16 14.79 4.80
CA LEU A 402 -5.60 16.10 5.30
C LEU A 402 -4.46 17.15 5.38
N PRO A 403 -4.65 18.38 4.86
CA PRO A 403 -5.91 19.02 4.48
C PRO A 403 -6.39 18.69 3.06
N LEU A 404 -7.47 17.91 2.95
CA LEU A 404 -8.11 17.57 1.68
C LEU A 404 -9.39 18.39 1.50
N ARG A 405 -9.49 19.14 0.40
CA ARG A 405 -10.73 19.84 0.04
C ARG A 405 -11.61 18.92 -0.82
N THR A 406 -12.68 18.41 -0.23
CA THR A 406 -13.56 17.42 -0.88
C THR A 406 -14.97 17.45 -0.26
N THR A 407 -15.92 16.75 -0.87
CA THR A 407 -17.29 16.54 -0.34
C THR A 407 -17.29 15.57 0.86
N LYS A 408 -18.44 15.29 1.48
CA LYS A 408 -18.50 14.38 2.65
C LYS A 408 -17.91 13.00 2.29
N THR A 409 -16.80 12.65 2.93
CA THR A 409 -16.03 11.42 2.68
C THR A 409 -15.63 10.77 4.01
N LEU A 410 -15.65 9.44 4.05
CA LEU A 410 -15.21 8.64 5.21
C LEU A 410 -13.76 8.95 5.59
N THR A 411 -13.51 9.28 6.86
CA THR A 411 -12.16 9.55 7.39
C THR A 411 -11.23 8.35 7.21
N SER A 412 -11.77 7.14 7.33
CA SER A 412 -11.10 5.85 7.09
C SER A 412 -10.74 5.54 5.64
N ASN A 413 -10.94 6.48 4.71
CA ASN A 413 -10.38 6.44 3.34
C ASN A 413 -9.32 7.53 3.09
N LEU A 414 -9.17 8.50 4.00
CA LEU A 414 -8.33 9.71 3.86
C LEU A 414 -6.96 9.53 4.51
N HIS A 415 -6.13 8.68 3.93
CA HIS A 415 -4.78 8.41 4.44
C HIS A 415 -3.71 9.26 3.77
N TYR A 416 -2.62 9.45 4.49
CA TYR A 416 -1.44 10.12 3.99
C TYR A 416 -0.64 9.26 3.00
N GLU A 417 -0.24 9.91 1.91
CA GLU A 417 0.55 9.35 0.80
C GLU A 417 1.78 8.60 1.31
N ALA A 418 2.52 9.23 2.23
CA ALA A 418 3.72 8.65 2.85
C ALA A 418 3.41 7.32 3.56
N ALA A 419 2.29 7.23 4.29
CA ALA A 419 1.87 6.00 4.98
C ALA A 419 1.63 4.85 3.99
N TYR A 420 0.99 5.13 2.84
CA TYR A 420 0.85 4.13 1.79
C TYR A 420 2.17 3.80 1.08
N ILE A 421 3.05 4.79 0.84
CA ILE A 421 4.34 4.57 0.18
C ILE A 421 5.26 3.68 1.04
N TYR A 422 5.19 3.73 2.38
CA TYR A 422 5.85 2.74 3.24
C TYR A 422 5.33 1.30 3.02
N GLY A 423 4.03 1.13 2.72
CA GLY A 423 3.40 -0.17 2.50
C GLY A 423 3.50 -0.74 1.07
N ILE A 424 4.12 -0.04 0.13
CA ILE A 424 4.34 -0.53 -1.23
C ILE A 424 5.57 -1.46 -1.27
N GLY A 425 5.40 -2.67 -1.80
CA GLY A 425 6.51 -3.61 -2.01
C GLY A 425 7.64 -3.02 -2.86
N GLY A 426 7.26 -2.48 -4.02
CA GLY A 426 8.15 -1.94 -5.05
C GLY A 426 8.66 -3.00 -6.02
N GLY A 427 9.18 -2.59 -7.16
CA GLY A 427 9.78 -3.48 -8.16
C GLY A 427 9.80 -2.87 -9.57
N PRO A 428 10.41 -3.55 -10.56
CA PRO A 428 10.50 -3.08 -11.95
C PRO A 428 9.15 -2.96 -12.67
N TYR A 429 8.08 -3.46 -12.05
CA TYR A 429 6.70 -3.39 -12.52
C TYR A 429 5.83 -2.40 -11.73
N THR A 430 6.33 -1.88 -10.60
CA THR A 430 5.60 -0.92 -9.76
C THR A 430 5.87 0.51 -10.23
N VAL A 431 4.80 1.28 -10.40
CA VAL A 431 4.84 2.70 -10.75
C VAL A 431 4.16 3.50 -9.64
N VAL A 432 4.84 4.52 -9.12
CA VAL A 432 4.26 5.48 -8.16
C VAL A 432 4.25 6.86 -8.79
N VAL A 433 3.07 7.49 -8.83
CA VAL A 433 2.86 8.85 -9.36
C VAL A 433 2.31 9.74 -8.26
N ILE A 434 2.92 10.91 -8.05
CA ILE A 434 2.58 11.83 -6.96
C ILE A 434 2.27 13.22 -7.52
N THR A 435 1.22 13.89 -7.03
CA THR A 435 1.09 15.36 -7.12
C THR A 435 0.50 15.92 -5.84
N LEU A 436 1.06 17.02 -5.34
CA LEU A 436 0.66 17.63 -4.08
C LEU A 436 0.81 19.15 -4.20
N TRP A 437 -0.25 19.88 -4.51
CA TRP A 437 -0.16 21.36 -4.53
C TRP A 437 -1.51 22.06 -4.30
N ALA A 438 -2.58 21.65 -4.98
CA ALA A 438 -3.79 22.48 -5.12
C ALA A 438 -4.42 22.87 -3.77
N HIS A 439 -4.45 21.95 -2.82
CA HIS A 439 -5.03 22.14 -1.48
C HIS A 439 -4.07 22.77 -0.47
N PHE A 440 -2.77 22.78 -0.74
CA PHE A 440 -1.76 23.41 0.12
C PHE A 440 -1.61 24.90 -0.14
N THR A 441 -2.12 25.42 -1.26
CA THR A 441 -2.12 26.86 -1.58
C THR A 441 -2.81 27.77 -0.54
N THR A 442 -3.68 27.21 0.30
CA THR A 442 -4.32 27.93 1.42
C THR A 442 -3.51 27.97 2.70
N TYR A 443 -2.40 27.23 2.81
CA TYR A 443 -1.67 27.02 4.06
C TYR A 443 -0.29 27.71 4.07
N PRO A 444 0.22 28.08 5.25
CA PRO A 444 1.61 28.46 5.45
C PRO A 444 2.60 27.44 4.87
N VAL A 445 3.76 27.93 4.42
CA VAL A 445 4.70 27.12 3.63
C VAL A 445 5.34 25.97 4.44
N ASP A 446 5.51 26.13 5.75
CA ASP A 446 6.11 25.12 6.62
C ASP A 446 5.27 23.83 6.66
N VAL A 447 3.93 23.93 6.65
CA VAL A 447 3.01 22.80 6.51
C VAL A 447 3.33 21.97 5.27
N TYR A 448 3.60 22.65 4.15
CA TYR A 448 3.91 22.01 2.88
C TYR A 448 5.33 21.44 2.84
N LEU A 449 6.31 22.09 3.48
CA LEU A 449 7.66 21.55 3.64
C LEU A 449 7.66 20.29 4.51
N GLN A 450 6.87 20.25 5.60
CA GLN A 450 6.70 19.05 6.42
C GLN A 450 6.06 17.90 5.64
N ARG A 451 5.00 18.18 4.85
CA ARG A 451 4.37 17.23 3.91
C ARG A 451 5.42 16.66 2.93
N LEU A 452 6.17 17.52 2.25
CA LEU A 452 7.20 17.12 1.30
C LEU A 452 8.30 16.29 1.97
N ALA A 453 8.78 16.66 3.17
CA ALA A 453 9.80 15.91 3.90
C ALA A 453 9.35 14.49 4.25
N ARG A 454 8.10 14.31 4.71
CA ARG A 454 7.50 12.99 4.99
C ARG A 454 7.43 12.13 3.73
N VAL A 455 6.94 12.69 2.62
CA VAL A 455 6.84 11.96 1.34
C VAL A 455 8.24 11.65 0.78
N ARG A 456 9.21 12.59 0.87
CA ARG A 456 10.62 12.36 0.49
C ARG A 456 11.23 11.20 1.28
N LYS A 457 10.99 11.11 2.60
CA LYS A 457 11.48 10.00 3.45
C LYS A 457 10.83 8.66 3.09
N ALA A 458 9.53 8.63 2.80
CA ALA A 458 8.84 7.42 2.34
C ALA A 458 9.34 6.96 0.95
N VAL A 459 9.50 7.89 0.00
CA VAL A 459 10.05 7.65 -1.34
C VAL A 459 11.51 7.18 -1.28
N ALA A 460 12.33 7.77 -0.41
CA ALA A 460 13.71 7.32 -0.17
C ALA A 460 13.74 5.88 0.36
N SER A 461 12.89 5.54 1.33
CA SER A 461 12.76 4.17 1.85
C SER A 461 12.30 3.17 0.77
N LEU A 462 11.43 3.58 -0.16
CA LEU A 462 10.97 2.74 -1.27
C LEU A 462 12.07 2.50 -2.31
N LEU A 463 12.79 3.54 -2.73
CA LEU A 463 13.93 3.42 -3.66
C LEU A 463 15.11 2.67 -3.04
N PHE A 464 15.32 2.80 -1.74
CA PHE A 464 16.36 2.07 -1.01
C PHE A 464 16.09 0.55 -1.02
N ARG A 465 14.86 0.11 -0.71
CA ARG A 465 14.50 -1.32 -0.68
C ARG A 465 14.19 -1.93 -2.04
N SER A 466 13.79 -1.11 -3.01
CA SER A 466 13.43 -1.55 -4.36
C SER A 466 13.78 -0.49 -5.42
N PRO A 467 15.08 -0.33 -5.76
CA PRO A 467 15.58 0.75 -6.62
C PRO A 467 15.15 0.67 -8.08
N GLN A 468 14.47 -0.41 -8.49
CA GLN A 468 13.87 -0.57 -9.81
C GLN A 468 12.46 0.04 -9.91
N THR A 469 11.88 0.51 -8.80
CA THR A 469 10.55 1.13 -8.77
C THR A 469 10.54 2.46 -9.55
N THR A 470 9.62 2.62 -10.50
CA THR A 470 9.46 3.88 -11.25
C THR A 470 8.70 4.89 -10.41
N ILE A 471 9.31 6.04 -10.11
CA ILE A 471 8.68 7.09 -9.30
C ILE A 471 8.65 8.41 -10.08
N LEU A 472 7.44 8.91 -10.29
CA LEU A 472 7.10 10.07 -11.10
C LEU A 472 6.38 11.12 -10.25
N ILE A 473 6.68 12.39 -10.46
CA ILE A 473 6.06 13.51 -9.73
C ILE A 473 5.52 14.49 -10.77
N LYS A 474 4.22 14.74 -10.74
CA LYS A 474 3.54 15.67 -11.64
C LYS A 474 3.60 17.08 -11.02
N SER A 475 4.16 18.05 -11.75
CA SER A 475 4.21 19.46 -11.33
C SER A 475 2.82 20.12 -11.32
N ALA A 476 2.74 21.31 -10.71
CA ALA A 476 1.49 22.06 -10.57
C ALA A 476 0.91 22.51 -11.93
N ASN A 477 -0.41 22.56 -12.06
CA ASN A 477 -1.06 23.16 -13.24
C ASN A 477 -1.20 24.67 -13.05
N THR A 478 -1.10 25.42 -14.14
CA THR A 478 -1.58 26.81 -14.19
C THR A 478 -3.11 26.87 -14.33
N GLY A 479 -3.68 28.08 -14.25
CA GLY A 479 -5.12 28.30 -14.39
C GLY A 479 -5.90 28.40 -13.07
N TYR A 480 -5.22 28.49 -11.93
CA TYR A 480 -5.83 28.70 -10.62
C TYR A 480 -5.81 30.20 -10.27
N LYS A 481 -6.99 30.79 -10.01
CA LYS A 481 -7.20 32.26 -10.09
C LYS A 481 -8.16 32.75 -9.00
N SER A 482 -7.71 32.71 -7.74
CA SER A 482 -8.45 33.16 -6.54
C SER A 482 -7.54 33.62 -5.38
N VAL A 483 -8.10 34.30 -4.38
CA VAL A 483 -7.41 34.64 -3.11
C VAL A 483 -7.00 33.40 -2.30
N TYR A 484 -7.75 32.31 -2.48
CA TYR A 484 -7.58 31.02 -1.79
C TYR A 484 -6.76 30.01 -2.60
N GLY A 485 -6.00 30.51 -3.56
CA GLY A 485 -5.09 29.75 -4.42
C GLY A 485 -5.03 30.37 -5.81
N SER A 486 -3.80 30.69 -6.21
CA SER A 486 -3.48 31.35 -7.47
C SER A 486 -2.22 30.76 -8.11
N ASP A 487 -2.00 31.00 -9.39
CA ASP A 487 -0.80 30.54 -10.10
C ASP A 487 0.51 31.01 -9.42
N TRP A 488 0.56 32.21 -8.81
CA TRP A 488 1.75 32.61 -8.03
C TRP A 488 1.97 31.69 -6.82
N LEU A 489 0.93 31.47 -6.01
CA LEU A 489 1.00 30.57 -4.84
C LEU A 489 1.41 29.16 -5.27
N SER A 490 0.87 28.68 -6.40
CA SER A 490 1.14 27.38 -6.99
C SER A 490 2.60 27.24 -7.42
N LEU A 491 3.16 28.26 -8.09
CA LEU A 491 4.58 28.31 -8.47
C LEU A 491 5.51 28.24 -7.25
N GLN A 492 5.17 28.91 -6.13
CA GLN A 492 5.99 28.80 -4.91
C GLN A 492 6.03 27.35 -4.40
N LEU A 493 4.88 26.63 -4.41
CA LEU A 493 4.86 25.22 -4.01
C LEU A 493 5.60 24.32 -5.01
N ASP A 494 5.55 24.63 -6.29
CA ASP A 494 6.21 23.85 -7.35
C ASP A 494 7.74 23.96 -7.31
N ILE A 495 8.27 25.17 -7.07
CA ILE A 495 9.71 25.41 -6.81
C ILE A 495 10.20 24.58 -5.63
N LEU A 496 9.45 24.59 -4.52
CA LEU A 496 9.79 23.83 -3.32
C LEU A 496 9.71 22.32 -3.54
N MET A 497 8.72 21.83 -4.28
CA MET A 497 8.60 20.42 -4.66
C MET A 497 9.82 19.97 -5.48
N ARG A 498 10.22 20.74 -6.50
CA ARG A 498 11.41 20.45 -7.31
C ARG A 498 12.66 20.38 -6.44
N ALA A 499 12.88 21.38 -5.57
CA ALA A 499 14.02 21.40 -4.67
C ALA A 499 13.99 20.24 -3.66
N ALA A 500 12.83 19.91 -3.10
CA ALA A 500 12.64 18.83 -2.12
C ALA A 500 12.75 17.42 -2.73
N PHE A 501 12.78 17.26 -4.06
CA PHE A 501 13.01 15.97 -4.73
C PHE A 501 14.29 15.90 -5.57
N LYS A 502 14.96 17.03 -5.80
CA LYS A 502 16.25 17.15 -6.50
C LYS A 502 17.26 16.10 -6.04
N GLY A 503 17.99 15.53 -6.99
CA GLY A 503 19.04 14.53 -6.74
C GLY A 503 18.56 13.17 -6.23
N MET A 504 17.25 12.88 -6.21
CA MET A 504 16.72 11.52 -6.02
C MET A 504 16.51 10.81 -7.36
N ALA A 505 16.41 9.48 -7.35
CA ALA A 505 16.06 8.68 -8.53
C ALA A 505 14.54 8.74 -8.85
N VAL A 506 14.01 9.97 -8.97
CA VAL A 506 12.62 10.27 -9.35
C VAL A 506 12.63 11.14 -10.62
N THR A 507 11.51 11.21 -11.34
CA THR A 507 11.36 12.15 -12.46
C THR A 507 10.24 13.14 -12.17
N ILE A 508 10.47 14.42 -12.48
CA ILE A 508 9.44 15.47 -12.41
C ILE A 508 8.89 15.70 -13.83
N LEU A 509 7.59 15.52 -14.02
CA LEU A 509 6.88 15.79 -15.26
C LEU A 509 6.27 17.19 -15.20
N ASP A 510 6.60 18.01 -16.21
CA ASP A 510 6.41 19.45 -16.13
C ASP A 510 5.06 19.94 -16.69
N ALA A 511 3.97 19.55 -16.02
CA ALA A 511 2.62 20.02 -16.33
C ALA A 511 2.46 21.56 -16.23
N TRP A 512 3.30 22.25 -15.45
CA TRP A 512 3.34 23.71 -15.38
C TRP A 512 3.66 24.36 -16.73
N ASP A 513 4.76 23.95 -17.36
CA ASP A 513 5.13 24.43 -18.70
C ASP A 513 4.08 24.02 -19.74
N MET A 514 3.58 22.79 -19.66
CA MET A 514 2.58 22.27 -20.60
C MET A 514 1.24 23.01 -20.53
N THR A 515 0.80 23.42 -19.33
CA THR A 515 -0.43 24.19 -19.17
C THR A 515 -0.25 25.68 -19.47
N SER A 516 0.90 26.25 -19.12
CA SER A 516 1.13 27.70 -19.25
C SER A 516 1.31 28.20 -20.69
N CYS A 517 1.86 27.38 -21.61
CA CYS A 517 2.15 27.81 -22.98
C CYS A 517 1.12 27.42 -24.05
N HIS A 518 0.09 26.62 -23.74
CA HIS A 518 -0.93 26.22 -24.71
C HIS A 518 -1.80 27.40 -25.19
N TYR A 519 -2.46 27.26 -26.34
CA TYR A 519 -3.43 28.23 -26.86
C TYR A 519 -4.86 28.05 -26.30
N LEU A 520 -5.09 27.00 -25.50
CA LEU A 520 -6.40 26.76 -24.87
C LEU A 520 -6.54 27.66 -23.63
N PRO A 521 -7.77 27.99 -23.19
CA PRO A 521 -7.97 28.74 -21.95
C PRO A 521 -7.34 28.02 -20.75
N ASP A 522 -6.56 28.73 -19.95
CA ASP A 522 -5.87 28.13 -18.80
C ASP A 522 -6.80 27.95 -17.60
N THR A 523 -6.93 26.69 -17.20
CA THR A 523 -7.75 26.14 -16.11
C THR A 523 -6.96 25.07 -15.38
N ILE A 524 -7.09 25.02 -14.04
CA ILE A 524 -6.50 23.99 -13.18
C ILE A 524 -6.79 22.55 -13.65
N HIS A 525 -7.93 22.34 -14.31
CA HIS A 525 -8.25 21.13 -15.07
C HIS A 525 -8.13 21.43 -16.57
N PRO A 526 -6.96 21.18 -17.18
CA PRO A 526 -6.71 21.50 -18.59
C PRO A 526 -7.51 20.61 -19.54
N GLY A 527 -7.64 21.05 -20.80
CA GLY A 527 -8.40 20.34 -21.83
C GLY A 527 -7.73 19.03 -22.29
N PRO A 528 -8.50 18.10 -22.91
CA PRO A 528 -7.99 16.77 -23.28
C PRO A 528 -6.68 16.72 -24.10
N PRO A 529 -6.37 17.67 -25.02
CA PRO A 529 -5.07 17.66 -25.71
C PRO A 529 -3.88 17.78 -24.76
N ILE A 530 -3.98 18.60 -23.72
CA ILE A 530 -2.89 18.78 -22.74
C ILE A 530 -2.75 17.54 -21.87
N VAL A 531 -3.87 17.04 -21.32
CA VAL A 531 -3.90 15.81 -20.49
C VAL A 531 -3.33 14.61 -21.25
N ARG A 532 -3.66 14.46 -22.53
CA ARG A 532 -3.09 13.42 -23.39
C ARG A 532 -1.57 13.52 -23.46
N ASN A 533 -1.02 14.72 -23.64
CA ASN A 533 0.43 14.89 -23.72
C ASN A 533 1.12 14.69 -22.37
N GLU A 534 0.49 15.09 -21.26
CA GLU A 534 0.96 14.78 -19.90
C GLU A 534 1.06 13.25 -19.68
N VAL A 535 0.05 12.51 -20.14
CA VAL A 535 0.03 11.03 -20.09
C VAL A 535 1.00 10.39 -21.09
N ASP A 536 1.14 10.88 -22.33
CA ASP A 536 2.15 10.43 -23.30
C ASP A 536 3.56 10.53 -22.69
N LEU A 537 3.86 11.65 -22.01
CA LEU A 537 5.14 11.83 -21.30
C LEU A 537 5.28 10.86 -20.11
N MET A 538 4.23 10.63 -19.33
CA MET A 538 4.23 9.63 -18.25
C MET A 538 4.54 8.22 -18.77
N LEU A 539 3.83 7.79 -19.81
CA LEU A 539 4.03 6.49 -20.46
C LEU A 539 5.44 6.37 -21.08
N SER A 540 6.00 7.49 -21.57
CA SER A 540 7.38 7.53 -22.07
C SER A 540 8.43 7.16 -21.01
N TYR A 541 8.21 7.54 -19.74
CA TYR A 541 9.09 7.18 -18.61
C TYR A 541 8.85 5.75 -18.09
N ILE A 542 7.61 5.27 -18.10
CA ILE A 542 7.27 3.89 -17.67
C ILE A 542 7.76 2.86 -18.71
N CYS A 543 7.79 3.24 -19.99
CA CYS A 543 7.91 2.33 -21.13
C CYS A 543 9.01 2.75 -22.11
N ALA A 544 10.18 3.08 -21.57
CA ALA A 544 11.38 3.45 -22.29
C ALA A 544 11.79 2.37 -23.32
N LYS A 545 11.37 2.52 -24.59
CA LYS A 545 11.66 1.54 -25.64
C LYS A 545 13.14 1.58 -26.01
N PHE A 546 13.90 0.58 -25.57
CA PHE A 546 15.15 0.23 -26.21
C PHE A 546 14.87 -0.23 -27.65
N ASN A 547 15.20 0.63 -28.61
CA ASN A 547 15.32 0.23 -30.03
C ASN A 547 16.59 -0.62 -30.25
N MET A 548 16.70 -1.73 -29.53
CA MET A 548 17.70 -2.76 -29.82
C MET A 548 17.32 -3.43 -31.14
N ARG A 549 17.96 -2.99 -32.23
CA ARG A 549 18.14 -3.83 -33.41
C ARG A 549 18.92 -5.06 -32.98
N PHE A 550 18.26 -6.20 -32.87
CA PHE A 550 18.90 -7.47 -32.54
C PHE A 550 19.97 -7.79 -33.59
N PHE A 551 21.24 -7.75 -33.17
CA PHE A 551 22.32 -8.49 -33.81
C PHE A 551 22.51 -9.79 -33.04
N PRO A 552 22.29 -10.97 -33.65
CA PRO A 552 22.47 -12.24 -32.96
C PRO A 552 23.96 -12.62 -32.93
N PHE A 553 24.50 -12.85 -31.72
CA PHE A 553 25.77 -13.56 -31.54
C PHE A 553 25.68 -14.49 -30.31
N CYS A 554 26.38 -15.62 -30.40
CA CYS A 554 26.15 -16.78 -29.52
C CYS A 554 27.26 -16.94 -28.45
N GLY A 555 26.83 -17.22 -27.22
CA GLY A 555 27.21 -18.46 -26.50
C GLY A 555 28.58 -18.61 -25.80
N LEU A 556 28.52 -19.44 -24.75
CA LEU A 556 29.59 -20.24 -24.11
C LEU A 556 30.46 -19.60 -22.97
N PRO A 557 30.94 -20.41 -21.98
CA PRO A 557 30.89 -20.01 -20.56
C PRO A 557 32.10 -20.39 -19.65
N LEU A 558 31.92 -20.26 -18.31
CA LEU A 558 32.77 -20.75 -17.18
C LEU A 558 34.10 -20.00 -16.93
N ASP A 559 34.83 -20.13 -15.81
CA ASP A 559 34.75 -21.00 -14.60
C ASP A 559 35.02 -20.19 -13.30
N PRO A 560 34.22 -20.31 -12.21
CA PRO A 560 34.47 -19.61 -10.94
C PRO A 560 35.41 -20.36 -9.97
N ARG A 561 36.73 -20.16 -10.06
CA ARG A 561 37.69 -20.60 -9.03
C ARG A 561 38.83 -19.62 -8.79
N LEU A 562 38.91 -19.07 -7.57
CA LEU A 562 40.16 -18.87 -6.83
C LEU A 562 39.82 -18.47 -5.38
N LEU A 563 40.33 -19.24 -4.41
CA LEU A 563 40.16 -19.01 -2.98
C LEU A 563 41.32 -18.16 -2.44
N GLY A 564 41.06 -17.38 -1.39
CA GLY A 564 42.08 -16.63 -0.65
C GLY A 564 41.48 -15.98 0.59
N ILE A 565 41.84 -16.47 1.77
CA ILE A 565 41.42 -15.96 3.08
C ILE A 565 42.69 -15.88 3.94
N ASP A 566 42.87 -14.79 4.69
CA ASP A 566 43.45 -14.85 6.05
C ASP A 566 43.10 -13.59 6.88
N ALA A 567 43.37 -13.67 8.19
CA ALA A 567 42.85 -12.78 9.26
C ALA A 567 43.96 -11.82 9.82
N PRO A 568 43.85 -11.11 10.98
CA PRO A 568 42.77 -11.03 12.00
C PRO A 568 42.45 -9.63 12.62
N CYS A 569 41.52 -9.65 13.60
CA CYS A 569 41.26 -8.81 14.81
C CYS A 569 42.04 -7.48 15.08
N ILE A 570 41.52 -6.47 15.83
CA ILE A 570 41.13 -6.49 17.26
C ILE A 570 40.09 -5.37 17.65
N THR A 571 39.49 -5.52 18.83
CA THR A 571 38.46 -4.69 19.55
C THR A 571 38.94 -3.27 20.00
N ARG A 572 38.21 -2.38 20.71
CA ARG A 572 37.11 -2.49 21.72
C ARG A 572 36.44 -1.12 22.01
N GLY A 573 35.18 -1.06 22.47
CA GLY A 573 34.51 0.18 22.91
C GLY A 573 33.13 -0.05 23.56
N THR A 574 32.66 0.87 24.43
CA THR A 574 31.48 0.70 25.34
C THR A 574 30.92 2.08 25.81
N VAL A 575 29.83 2.10 26.61
CA VAL A 575 29.22 3.22 27.42
C VAL A 575 28.27 4.16 26.62
N MET A 576 26.93 4.19 26.77
CA MET A 576 26.00 4.40 27.94
C MET A 576 25.91 5.86 28.41
N LEU A 577 24.77 6.50 28.76
CA LEU A 577 23.32 6.16 28.87
C LEU A 577 22.52 7.47 28.51
N LYS A 578 21.21 7.76 28.76
CA LYS A 578 20.15 7.18 29.63
C LYS A 578 18.74 7.22 28.96
N ARG A 579 17.71 7.89 29.52
CA ARG A 579 16.28 7.77 29.09
C ARG A 579 15.35 8.85 29.71
N GLY A 580 14.19 9.09 29.08
CA GLY A 580 12.96 9.67 29.69
C GLY A 580 12.11 10.47 28.69
N ASP A 581 10.78 10.48 28.68
CA ASP A 581 9.79 9.57 29.29
C ASP A 581 8.49 9.57 28.44
N SER A 582 7.56 8.63 28.69
CA SER A 582 6.36 8.45 27.84
C SER A 582 5.07 8.16 28.63
N VAL A 583 3.97 8.82 28.24
CA VAL A 583 2.65 8.65 28.87
C VAL A 583 1.98 7.36 28.37
N VAL A 584 1.47 6.54 29.29
CA VAL A 584 0.87 5.23 29.01
C VAL A 584 -0.64 5.25 29.26
N PHE A 585 -1.44 4.95 28.25
CA PHE A 585 -2.88 4.68 28.42
C PHE A 585 -3.11 3.22 28.81
N ASN A 586 -3.81 2.99 29.92
CA ASN A 586 -3.83 1.69 30.60
C ASN A 586 -4.87 0.73 30.01
N GLY A 587 -4.43 -0.22 29.18
CA GLY A 587 -5.29 -1.22 28.52
C GLY A 587 -5.62 -2.49 29.32
N SER A 588 -5.35 -2.53 30.63
CA SER A 588 -5.44 -3.77 31.44
C SER A 588 -6.86 -4.24 31.79
N GLU A 589 -7.86 -3.37 31.73
CA GLU A 589 -9.20 -3.60 32.33
C GLU A 589 -10.07 -4.67 31.61
N TRP A 590 -9.67 -5.13 30.41
CA TRP A 590 -10.36 -6.21 29.70
C TRP A 590 -9.78 -7.60 30.02
N ILE A 591 -8.46 -7.70 30.20
CA ILE A 591 -7.77 -8.98 30.45
C ILE A 591 -8.25 -9.59 31.79
N SER A 592 -8.48 -8.77 32.81
CA SER A 592 -9.04 -9.20 34.10
C SER A 592 -10.52 -9.64 34.05
N LYS A 593 -11.24 -9.32 32.96
CA LYS A 593 -12.65 -9.66 32.78
C LYS A 593 -12.87 -10.88 31.87
N ILE A 594 -11.82 -11.39 31.22
CA ILE A 594 -11.85 -12.71 30.57
C ILE A 594 -11.81 -13.79 31.66
N ARG A 595 -12.99 -14.11 32.20
CA ARG A 595 -13.22 -15.43 32.80
C ARG A 595 -13.12 -16.47 31.69
N VAL A 596 -11.92 -16.96 31.43
CA VAL A 596 -11.73 -18.30 30.85
C VAL A 596 -12.60 -19.23 31.69
N GLY A 597 -13.58 -19.88 31.08
CA GLY A 597 -14.55 -20.71 31.80
C GLY A 597 -13.78 -21.77 32.58
N LYS A 598 -13.80 -21.64 33.92
CA LYS A 598 -12.79 -22.16 34.87
C LYS A 598 -11.84 -23.19 34.23
N GLU A 599 -10.55 -22.85 34.09
CA GLU A 599 -9.51 -23.89 34.02
C GLU A 599 -9.64 -24.73 35.29
N GLN A 600 -10.38 -25.82 35.17
CA GLN A 600 -10.71 -26.73 36.24
C GLN A 600 -9.37 -27.38 36.62
N PRO A 601 -8.88 -27.26 37.87
CA PRO A 601 -7.43 -27.24 38.09
C PRO A 601 -6.71 -28.48 37.55
N LEU A 602 -5.78 -28.31 36.62
CA LEU A 602 -4.76 -29.34 36.38
C LEU A 602 -3.90 -29.39 37.64
N MET A 603 -3.83 -30.58 38.25
CA MET A 603 -3.13 -30.78 39.51
C MET A 603 -1.65 -30.39 39.31
N GLN A 604 -1.17 -29.41 40.06
CA GLN A 604 0.25 -29.07 40.05
C GLN A 604 1.02 -30.27 40.60
N ARG A 605 1.75 -30.95 39.73
CA ARG A 605 2.65 -32.02 40.14
C ARG A 605 3.95 -31.38 40.61
N GLU A 606 4.34 -31.69 41.84
CA GLU A 606 5.74 -31.60 42.25
C GLU A 606 6.60 -32.54 41.37
N GLU A 607 7.92 -32.33 41.35
CA GLU A 607 8.88 -32.83 40.34
C GLU A 607 9.16 -34.36 40.40
N SER A 608 8.11 -35.16 40.43
CA SER A 608 8.11 -36.59 40.18
C SER A 608 8.07 -36.87 38.67
N GLY A 609 8.98 -37.73 38.19
CA GLY A 609 9.30 -37.88 36.77
C GLY A 609 8.12 -38.18 35.83
N ILE A 610 8.26 -37.72 34.58
CA ILE A 610 7.38 -38.13 33.48
C ILE A 610 7.86 -39.52 33.01
N HIS A 611 7.15 -40.57 33.40
CA HIS A 611 7.46 -41.95 33.03
C HIS A 611 6.53 -42.41 31.90
N ILE A 612 7.08 -42.83 30.76
CA ILE A 612 6.31 -43.27 29.59
C ILE A 612 5.42 -44.48 29.90
N GLU A 613 5.84 -45.38 30.77
CA GLU A 613 5.08 -46.57 31.19
C GLU A 613 3.70 -46.23 31.78
N ARG A 614 3.58 -45.04 32.41
CA ARG A 614 2.35 -44.52 33.02
C ARG A 614 1.56 -43.57 32.10
N SER A 615 2.04 -43.36 30.88
CA SER A 615 1.37 -42.54 29.86
C SER A 615 0.29 -43.35 29.14
N TYR A 616 -0.69 -42.69 28.54
CA TYR A 616 -1.82 -43.35 27.89
C TYR A 616 -1.38 -44.20 26.68
N LEU A 617 -1.84 -45.47 26.59
CA LEU A 617 -1.64 -46.32 25.41
C LEU A 617 -3.00 -46.70 24.75
N PRO A 618 -3.28 -46.24 23.51
CA PRO A 618 -4.56 -46.48 22.85
C PRO A 618 -4.85 -47.96 22.59
N LYS A 619 -3.82 -48.78 22.34
CA LYS A 619 -3.96 -50.20 22.04
C LYS A 619 -4.39 -51.08 23.23
N GLN A 620 -4.28 -50.57 24.46
CA GLN A 620 -4.71 -51.25 25.69
C GLN A 620 -5.97 -50.60 26.32
N SER A 621 -6.22 -49.33 25.98
CA SER A 621 -7.44 -48.60 26.31
C SER A 621 -8.64 -49.12 25.52
N GLN A 622 -9.85 -48.85 25.99
CA GLN A 622 -11.09 -49.32 25.36
C GLN A 622 -12.24 -48.32 25.54
N TYR A 623 -13.25 -48.39 24.69
CA TYR A 623 -14.51 -47.66 24.86
C TYR A 623 -15.72 -48.58 24.68
N HIS A 624 -16.88 -48.19 25.19
CA HIS A 624 -18.16 -48.85 24.91
C HIS A 624 -19.31 -47.84 24.85
N ILE A 625 -20.35 -48.18 24.11
CA ILE A 625 -21.58 -47.38 23.97
C ILE A 625 -22.42 -47.56 25.25
N VAL A 626 -22.75 -46.44 25.89
CA VAL A 626 -23.59 -46.42 27.09
C VAL A 626 -25.03 -46.76 26.70
N ASN A 627 -25.63 -47.74 27.39
CA ASN A 627 -27.02 -48.18 27.17
C ASN A 627 -27.34 -48.52 25.70
N LYS A 628 -26.46 -49.27 25.02
CA LYS A 628 -26.55 -49.54 23.58
C LYS A 628 -27.90 -50.13 23.16
N ARG A 629 -28.68 -49.36 22.39
CA ARG A 629 -29.91 -49.79 21.73
C ARG A 629 -29.61 -50.40 20.34
N ALA A 630 -30.53 -51.22 19.83
CA ALA A 630 -30.44 -51.80 18.49
C ALA A 630 -30.61 -50.73 17.39
N ASN A 631 -31.65 -49.90 17.53
CA ASN A 631 -31.95 -48.77 16.65
C ASN A 631 -32.01 -47.48 17.48
N TYR A 632 -31.62 -46.37 16.84
CA TYR A 632 -31.70 -44.99 17.34
C TYR A 632 -32.52 -44.15 16.34
N LYS A 633 -32.85 -42.90 16.69
CA LYS A 633 -33.58 -41.98 15.79
C LYS A 633 -32.78 -40.70 15.51
N VAL A 634 -33.02 -40.10 14.34
CA VAL A 634 -32.45 -38.79 13.99
C VAL A 634 -32.87 -37.74 15.03
N GLY A 635 -31.89 -37.02 15.58
CA GLY A 635 -32.05 -36.03 16.64
C GLY A 635 -31.80 -36.55 18.06
N GLU A 636 -31.65 -37.85 18.26
CA GLU A 636 -31.18 -38.40 19.54
C GLU A 636 -29.67 -38.17 19.75
N THR A 637 -29.21 -38.39 20.99
CA THR A 637 -27.78 -38.40 21.34
C THR A 637 -27.27 -39.81 21.63
N LEU A 638 -26.02 -40.09 21.24
CA LEU A 638 -25.28 -41.30 21.57
C LEU A 638 -24.19 -40.96 22.59
N GLU A 639 -24.10 -41.73 23.66
CA GLU A 639 -23.07 -41.60 24.70
C GLU A 639 -22.10 -42.79 24.66
N VAL A 640 -20.81 -42.50 24.84
CA VAL A 640 -19.73 -43.49 24.76
C VAL A 640 -18.74 -43.24 25.90
N LEU A 641 -18.53 -44.25 26.75
CA LEU A 641 -17.61 -44.20 27.87
C LEU A 641 -16.23 -44.73 27.45
N ILE A 642 -15.23 -43.87 27.51
CA ILE A 642 -13.82 -44.16 27.22
C ILE A 642 -13.12 -44.43 28.55
N MET A 643 -12.38 -45.54 28.62
CA MET A 643 -11.54 -45.90 29.77
C MET A 643 -10.07 -45.91 29.34
N ALA A 644 -9.32 -44.93 29.83
CA ALA A 644 -7.89 -44.80 29.58
C ALA A 644 -7.09 -45.84 30.38
N LYS A 645 -6.12 -46.46 29.71
CA LYS A 645 -5.11 -47.31 30.34
C LYS A 645 -3.71 -46.86 29.97
N ASP A 646 -2.75 -47.14 30.84
CA ASP A 646 -1.33 -46.89 30.62
C ASP A 646 -0.68 -47.98 29.72
N HIS A 647 0.66 -48.07 29.68
CA HIS A 647 1.35 -49.13 28.92
C HIS A 647 1.36 -50.50 29.64
N MET A 648 0.99 -50.55 30.92
CA MET A 648 0.93 -51.75 31.76
C MET A 648 -0.51 -52.29 31.87
N ALA A 649 -1.39 -51.85 30.98
CA ALA A 649 -2.83 -52.09 30.94
C ALA A 649 -3.57 -51.71 32.22
N GLN A 650 -3.01 -50.84 33.06
CA GLN A 650 -3.68 -50.36 34.28
C GLN A 650 -4.56 -49.16 33.95
N PRO A 651 -5.77 -49.04 34.54
CA PRO A 651 -6.59 -47.83 34.41
C PRO A 651 -5.82 -46.59 34.89
N LYS A 652 -5.79 -45.53 34.09
CA LYS A 652 -5.26 -44.24 34.56
C LYS A 652 -6.14 -43.71 35.69
N THR A 653 -5.53 -43.07 36.68
CA THR A 653 -6.23 -42.47 37.84
C THR A 653 -6.45 -40.96 37.70
N TYR A 654 -6.09 -40.37 36.56
CA TYR A 654 -6.10 -38.94 36.29
C TYR A 654 -6.46 -38.65 34.83
N GLY A 655 -7.03 -37.46 34.58
CA GLY A 655 -7.49 -37.01 33.26
C GLY A 655 -6.45 -36.20 32.46
N GLY A 656 -6.94 -35.40 31.51
CA GLY A 656 -6.14 -34.49 30.67
C GLY A 656 -5.64 -35.05 29.33
N ASP A 657 -6.00 -36.28 28.95
CA ASP A 657 -5.73 -36.83 27.62
C ASP A 657 -6.59 -36.12 26.56
N PHE A 658 -6.01 -35.80 25.40
CA PHE A 658 -6.69 -35.10 24.32
C PHE A 658 -7.14 -36.04 23.20
N PHE A 659 -8.46 -36.26 23.14
CA PHE A 659 -9.12 -37.05 22.11
C PHE A 659 -9.75 -36.19 21.02
N GLN A 660 -9.67 -36.66 19.78
CA GLN A 660 -10.59 -36.28 18.72
C GLN A 660 -11.60 -37.41 18.57
N VAL A 661 -12.89 -37.08 18.56
CA VAL A 661 -13.96 -38.08 18.49
C VAL A 661 -14.97 -37.69 17.42
N LYS A 662 -15.35 -38.65 16.57
CA LYS A 662 -16.36 -38.46 15.54
C LYS A 662 -17.26 -39.68 15.40
N LEU A 663 -18.52 -39.43 15.12
CA LEU A 663 -19.41 -40.40 14.53
C LEU A 663 -19.31 -40.23 13.01
N HIS A 664 -19.14 -41.30 12.24
CA HIS A 664 -19.03 -41.21 10.78
C HIS A 664 -19.64 -42.41 10.05
N SER A 665 -19.83 -42.27 8.74
CA SER A 665 -20.26 -43.35 7.85
C SER A 665 -19.61 -43.17 6.47
N PRO A 666 -18.56 -43.94 6.13
CA PRO A 666 -17.81 -43.71 4.89
C PRO A 666 -18.67 -44.00 3.64
N LYS A 667 -19.58 -44.98 3.72
CA LYS A 667 -20.55 -45.31 2.66
C LYS A 667 -21.47 -44.13 2.32
N LEU A 668 -21.93 -43.40 3.34
CA LEU A 668 -22.84 -42.25 3.24
C LEU A 668 -22.09 -40.91 3.16
N LYS A 669 -20.76 -40.95 3.13
CA LYS A 669 -19.87 -39.77 3.25
C LYS A 669 -20.33 -38.80 4.33
N ALA A 670 -20.69 -39.35 5.49
CA ALA A 670 -21.34 -38.64 6.58
C ALA A 670 -20.43 -38.58 7.82
N GLY A 671 -20.56 -37.52 8.61
CA GLY A 671 -19.69 -37.29 9.77
C GLY A 671 -20.19 -36.18 10.69
N VAL A 672 -20.05 -36.35 12.00
CA VAL A 672 -20.31 -35.31 13.01
C VAL A 672 -19.31 -35.43 14.17
N THR A 673 -18.83 -34.29 14.65
CA THR A 673 -17.89 -34.21 15.79
C THR A 673 -18.63 -34.46 17.10
N GLY A 674 -18.03 -35.24 18.00
CA GLY A 674 -18.57 -35.43 19.35
C GLY A 674 -17.89 -34.54 20.39
N HIS A 675 -18.62 -34.18 21.44
CA HIS A 675 -18.08 -33.45 22.59
C HIS A 675 -17.47 -34.44 23.60
N VAL A 676 -16.26 -34.16 24.11
CA VAL A 676 -15.58 -34.98 25.12
C VAL A 676 -15.59 -34.30 26.49
N LYS A 677 -16.05 -34.99 27.51
CA LYS A 677 -16.04 -34.58 28.92
C LYS A 677 -15.09 -35.47 29.71
N ASP A 678 -14.04 -34.87 30.27
CA ASP A 678 -13.08 -35.52 31.16
C ASP A 678 -13.62 -35.62 32.61
N TYR A 679 -13.67 -36.82 33.19
CA TYR A 679 -14.04 -37.04 34.60
C TYR A 679 -12.85 -36.97 35.57
N ARG A 680 -11.64 -36.71 35.07
CA ARG A 680 -10.40 -36.45 35.83
C ARG A 680 -9.85 -37.64 36.58
N ASN A 681 -10.38 -38.83 36.30
CA ASN A 681 -10.08 -40.10 36.95
C ASN A 681 -9.67 -41.18 35.93
N GLY A 682 -9.24 -40.78 34.72
CA GLY A 682 -8.94 -41.67 33.60
C GLY A 682 -10.16 -42.14 32.79
N SER A 683 -11.38 -41.72 33.14
CA SER A 683 -12.58 -41.95 32.32
C SER A 683 -13.07 -40.68 31.64
N TYR A 684 -13.60 -40.82 30.42
CA TYR A 684 -14.08 -39.71 29.60
C TYR A 684 -15.41 -40.10 28.95
N LEU A 685 -16.37 -39.17 28.91
CA LEU A 685 -17.63 -39.35 28.19
C LEU A 685 -17.55 -38.62 26.85
N ALA A 686 -17.71 -39.34 25.75
CA ALA A 686 -17.94 -38.75 24.43
C ALA A 686 -19.44 -38.76 24.11
N THR A 687 -19.99 -37.61 23.74
CA THR A 687 -21.40 -37.44 23.38
C THR A 687 -21.52 -36.99 21.92
N PHE A 688 -22.34 -37.67 21.13
CA PHE A 688 -22.57 -37.38 19.71
C PHE A 688 -24.05 -37.08 19.45
N LEU A 689 -24.33 -36.12 18.58
CA LEU A 689 -25.64 -36.01 17.92
C LEU A 689 -25.79 -37.12 16.88
N LEU A 690 -27.01 -37.60 16.64
CA LEU A 690 -27.34 -38.55 15.56
C LEU A 690 -28.11 -37.81 14.44
N PRO A 691 -27.44 -37.27 13.39
CA PRO A 691 -28.06 -36.28 12.51
C PRO A 691 -28.58 -36.82 11.16
N TRP A 692 -28.25 -38.07 10.80
CA TRP A 692 -28.63 -38.69 9.52
C TRP A 692 -29.16 -40.12 9.72
N PRO A 693 -30.07 -40.61 8.85
CA PRO A 693 -30.50 -42.00 8.87
C PRO A 693 -29.48 -42.93 8.17
N GLY A 694 -29.35 -44.16 8.67
CA GLY A 694 -28.48 -45.20 8.11
C GLY A 694 -27.54 -45.84 9.14
N GLU A 695 -26.49 -46.51 8.67
CA GLU A 695 -25.41 -47.03 9.52
C GLU A 695 -24.44 -45.91 9.91
N ALA A 696 -24.00 -45.88 11.16
CA ALA A 696 -22.95 -45.00 11.65
C ALA A 696 -21.98 -45.73 12.60
N GLN A 697 -20.71 -45.29 12.62
CA GLN A 697 -19.61 -45.87 13.38
C GLN A 697 -18.95 -44.81 14.25
N VAL A 698 -18.54 -45.18 15.45
CA VAL A 698 -17.78 -44.32 16.36
C VAL A 698 -16.29 -44.48 16.07
N ASN A 699 -15.58 -43.36 15.89
CA ASN A 699 -14.13 -43.31 15.85
C ASN A 699 -13.66 -42.36 16.97
N ILE A 700 -12.83 -42.91 17.86
CA ILE A 700 -12.20 -42.18 18.97
C ILE A 700 -10.70 -42.33 18.78
N ARG A 701 -10.01 -41.19 18.68
CA ARG A 701 -8.57 -41.11 18.44
C ARG A 701 -7.90 -40.35 19.57
N LEU A 702 -6.89 -40.95 20.19
CA LEU A 702 -5.98 -40.17 21.03
C LEU A 702 -5.10 -39.34 20.09
N ILE A 703 -5.19 -38.02 20.18
CA ILE A 703 -4.23 -37.13 19.52
C ILE A 703 -2.96 -37.04 20.39
N HIS A 704 -3.11 -36.74 21.68
CA HIS A 704 -2.01 -36.67 22.66
C HIS A 704 -2.46 -37.17 24.04
N SER A 705 -1.59 -37.85 24.78
CA SER A 705 -1.83 -38.14 26.21
C SER A 705 -1.67 -36.89 27.09
N SER A 706 -2.11 -36.93 28.34
CA SER A 706 -1.89 -35.84 29.32
C SER A 706 -0.41 -35.49 29.51
N GLU A 707 0.48 -36.48 29.37
CA GLU A 707 1.93 -36.30 29.48
C GLU A 707 2.46 -35.55 28.26
N ALA A 708 2.05 -35.97 27.05
CA ALA A 708 2.37 -35.30 25.81
C ALA A 708 1.78 -33.87 25.75
N VAL A 709 0.55 -33.66 26.26
CA VAL A 709 -0.06 -32.33 26.45
C VAL A 709 0.76 -31.46 27.41
N SER A 710 1.25 -32.03 28.52
CA SER A 710 2.11 -31.31 29.46
C SER A 710 3.43 -30.87 28.80
N VAL A 711 4.06 -31.74 28.01
CA VAL A 711 5.26 -31.39 27.21
C VAL A 711 4.94 -30.30 26.19
N LEU A 712 3.84 -30.41 25.44
CA LEU A 712 3.44 -29.38 24.47
C LEU A 712 3.17 -28.01 25.12
N LYS A 713 2.55 -27.99 26.30
CA LYS A 713 2.33 -26.77 27.11
C LYS A 713 3.68 -26.18 27.56
N ASP A 714 4.54 -26.99 28.15
CA ASP A 714 5.87 -26.59 28.63
C ASP A 714 6.73 -25.99 27.49
N LYS A 715 6.90 -26.73 26.39
CA LYS A 715 7.68 -26.28 25.23
C LYS A 715 7.02 -25.12 24.47
N ARG A 716 5.75 -24.80 24.69
CA ARG A 716 5.12 -23.58 24.11
C ARG A 716 5.45 -22.35 24.94
N GLU A 717 5.31 -22.41 26.26
CA GLU A 717 5.50 -21.22 27.11
C GLU A 717 6.98 -20.95 27.43
N LYS A 718 7.83 -21.97 27.61
CA LYS A 718 9.24 -21.80 28.02
C LYS A 718 10.23 -21.60 26.87
N HIS A 719 9.92 -22.07 25.66
CA HIS A 719 10.84 -22.10 24.51
C HIS A 719 10.28 -21.37 23.27
N PRO A 720 10.07 -20.04 23.33
CA PRO A 720 9.63 -19.24 22.17
C PRO A 720 10.67 -19.21 21.02
N ASP A 721 11.93 -19.52 21.32
CA ASP A 721 13.06 -19.60 20.40
C ASP A 721 13.14 -20.93 19.63
N LYS A 722 12.25 -21.90 19.94
CA LYS A 722 12.17 -23.20 19.25
C LYS A 722 11.86 -23.11 17.76
N VAL A 723 11.46 -21.93 17.28
CA VAL A 723 11.43 -21.54 15.88
C VAL A 723 12.23 -20.25 15.72
N PHE A 724 12.97 -20.13 14.64
CA PHE A 724 13.72 -18.91 14.31
C PHE A 724 13.56 -18.53 12.84
N PHE A 725 13.93 -17.29 12.54
CA PHE A 725 13.71 -16.64 11.23
C PHE A 725 15.00 -16.00 10.75
N HIS A 726 15.08 -15.75 9.44
CA HIS A 726 16.20 -15.06 8.81
C HIS A 726 15.77 -13.69 8.32
N GLY A 727 16.45 -12.65 8.82
CA GLY A 727 16.46 -11.34 8.20
C GLY A 727 17.62 -11.26 7.22
N TYR A 728 17.31 -10.85 5.98
CA TYR A 728 18.29 -10.60 4.92
C TYR A 728 18.53 -9.09 4.84
N PHE A 729 19.76 -8.70 5.14
CA PHE A 729 20.23 -7.33 5.14
C PHE A 729 21.04 -7.11 3.87
N GLU A 730 20.63 -6.18 3.00
CA GLU A 730 21.19 -6.03 1.65
C GLU A 730 21.39 -4.54 1.31
N LEU A 731 22.62 -4.14 0.98
CA LEU A 731 22.97 -2.76 0.61
C LEU A 731 24.26 -2.72 -0.24
N ASN A 732 24.27 -1.97 -1.34
CA ASN A 732 25.44 -1.78 -2.22
C ASN A 732 26.15 -3.09 -2.63
N GLY A 733 25.38 -4.15 -2.88
CA GLY A 733 25.91 -5.48 -3.23
C GLY A 733 26.48 -6.29 -2.05
N THR A 734 26.61 -5.70 -0.85
CA THR A 734 26.90 -6.42 0.39
C THR A 734 25.61 -7.03 0.93
N SER A 735 25.68 -8.29 1.37
CA SER A 735 24.56 -8.96 2.04
C SER A 735 25.01 -9.63 3.34
N GLU A 736 24.15 -9.59 4.35
CA GLU A 736 24.28 -10.35 5.59
C GLU A 736 22.95 -11.04 5.92
N VAL A 737 23.01 -12.28 6.41
CA VAL A 737 21.85 -12.97 6.98
C VAL A 737 21.99 -12.98 8.50
N LYS A 738 20.92 -12.68 9.22
CA LYS A 738 20.88 -12.63 10.68
C LYS A 738 19.65 -13.34 11.22
N GLU A 739 19.76 -13.92 12.41
CA GLU A 739 18.59 -14.47 13.10
C GLU A 739 17.66 -13.35 13.55
N CYS A 740 16.35 -13.57 13.38
CA CYS A 740 15.29 -12.71 13.88
C CYS A 740 14.21 -13.51 14.61
N ASN A 741 13.54 -12.85 15.56
CA ASN A 741 12.38 -13.37 16.30
C ASN A 741 11.65 -12.21 17.00
N LEU A 742 10.62 -12.49 17.81
CA LEU A 742 9.99 -11.48 18.70
C LEU A 742 10.99 -10.90 19.72
N LYS A 743 11.95 -11.72 20.15
CA LYS A 743 13.10 -11.34 20.97
C LYS A 743 14.27 -12.25 20.59
N VAL A 744 15.46 -11.68 20.41
CA VAL A 744 16.69 -12.44 20.13
C VAL A 744 17.70 -12.31 21.27
N SER A 745 18.61 -13.27 21.39
CA SER A 745 19.61 -13.30 22.47
C SER A 745 20.85 -12.48 22.12
N GLY A 746 20.94 -11.25 22.63
CA GLY A 746 22.12 -10.39 22.53
C GLY A 746 21.83 -8.94 22.90
N GLU A 747 22.87 -8.16 23.21
CA GLU A 747 22.75 -6.73 23.55
C GLU A 747 22.66 -5.82 22.31
N ASN A 748 23.15 -6.30 21.15
CA ASN A 748 23.28 -5.51 19.92
C ASN A 748 22.29 -6.01 18.86
N VAL A 749 21.07 -5.46 18.90
CA VAL A 749 19.93 -5.88 18.06
C VAL A 749 19.40 -4.71 17.22
N CYS A 750 18.79 -5.06 16.09
CA CYS A 750 17.90 -4.17 15.37
C CYS A 750 16.46 -4.42 15.84
N GLU A 751 15.79 -3.38 16.33
CA GLU A 751 14.38 -3.44 16.73
C GLU A 751 13.51 -2.72 15.69
N TYR A 752 12.53 -3.44 15.15
CA TYR A 752 11.55 -2.91 14.21
C TYR A 752 10.19 -2.88 14.92
N LYS A 753 9.64 -1.68 15.10
CA LYS A 753 8.35 -1.47 15.73
C LYS A 753 7.33 -1.03 14.70
N ASP A 754 6.22 -1.74 14.59
CA ASP A 754 5.10 -1.31 13.75
C ASP A 754 4.48 -0.01 14.29
N PRO A 755 4.27 1.02 13.45
CA PRO A 755 3.72 2.30 13.89
C PRO A 755 2.26 2.20 14.37
N VAL A 756 1.46 1.27 13.83
CA VAL A 756 0.00 1.18 14.07
C VAL A 756 -0.34 0.20 15.19
N THR A 757 0.26 -0.99 15.19
CA THR A 757 0.02 -2.05 16.19
C THR A 757 0.98 -1.98 17.38
N GLY A 758 2.08 -1.24 17.24
CA GLY A 758 3.14 -1.15 18.24
C GLY A 758 3.95 -2.45 18.39
N GLU A 759 3.91 -3.35 17.41
CA GLU A 759 4.51 -4.68 17.50
C GLU A 759 6.00 -4.68 17.18
N ILE A 760 6.75 -5.35 18.03
CA ILE A 760 8.20 -5.42 17.99
C ILE A 760 8.63 -6.73 17.31
N TRP A 761 9.51 -6.59 16.34
CA TRP A 761 10.33 -7.66 15.77
C TRP A 761 11.79 -7.32 15.99
N GLN A 762 12.62 -8.30 16.38
CA GLN A 762 14.03 -8.09 16.62
C GLN A 762 14.89 -8.98 15.73
N CYS A 763 15.99 -8.43 15.22
CA CYS A 763 17.04 -9.18 14.52
C CYS A 763 18.39 -8.94 15.21
N VAL A 764 19.28 -9.93 15.20
CA VAL A 764 20.68 -9.74 15.57
C VAL A 764 21.29 -8.70 14.62
N LYS A 765 21.98 -7.68 15.13
CA LYS A 765 22.48 -6.59 14.27
C LYS A 765 23.50 -7.12 13.23
N PRO A 766 23.39 -6.74 11.94
CA PRO A 766 24.48 -6.94 10.98
C PRO A 766 25.80 -6.30 11.44
N GLN A 767 26.93 -6.87 11.00
CA GLN A 767 28.27 -6.40 11.38
C GLN A 767 28.76 -5.24 10.50
N LYS A 768 28.34 -5.20 9.24
CA LYS A 768 28.80 -4.27 8.19
C LYS A 768 27.70 -3.34 7.69
N LEU A 769 26.44 -3.67 7.95
CA LEU A 769 25.26 -2.96 7.42
C LEU A 769 24.48 -2.21 8.53
N PRO A 770 23.67 -1.20 8.19
CA PRO A 770 22.72 -0.59 9.11
C PRO A 770 21.48 -1.49 9.33
N CYS A 771 20.67 -1.21 10.35
CA CYS A 771 19.42 -1.94 10.57
C CYS A 771 18.41 -1.73 9.44
N ASP A 772 18.34 -0.51 8.89
CA ASP A 772 17.41 -0.14 7.82
C ASP A 772 17.63 -0.91 6.51
N SER A 773 18.75 -1.65 6.35
CA SER A 773 18.99 -2.53 5.19
C SER A 773 18.23 -3.87 5.20
N TRP A 774 17.28 -4.08 6.11
CA TRP A 774 16.49 -5.31 6.20
C TRP A 774 15.43 -5.42 5.08
N ILE A 775 15.80 -6.06 3.96
CA ILE A 775 14.98 -6.13 2.74
C ILE A 775 14.07 -7.37 2.71
N TYR A 776 14.51 -8.52 3.25
CA TYR A 776 13.70 -9.75 3.23
C TYR A 776 13.65 -10.49 4.55
N HIS A 777 12.60 -11.30 4.70
CA HIS A 777 12.34 -12.21 5.80
C HIS A 777 12.05 -13.62 5.28
N SER A 778 12.50 -14.64 6.01
CA SER A 778 12.02 -16.02 5.84
C SER A 778 11.95 -16.74 7.19
N MET A 779 11.27 -17.88 7.24
CA MET A 779 11.54 -18.89 8.26
C MET A 779 13.00 -19.37 8.14
N GLY A 780 13.64 -19.65 9.27
CA GLY A 780 14.96 -20.29 9.35
C GLY A 780 14.77 -21.80 9.51
N SER A 781 14.64 -22.26 10.75
CA SER A 781 14.28 -23.65 11.06
C SER A 781 13.64 -23.77 12.45
N PHE A 782 13.44 -25.00 12.92
CA PHE A 782 13.11 -25.31 14.30
C PHE A 782 14.37 -25.71 15.10
N ARG A 783 14.35 -25.49 16.42
CA ARG A 783 15.36 -26.00 17.36
C ARG A 783 14.82 -27.23 18.09
N GLN A 784 15.66 -28.24 18.28
CA GLN A 784 15.35 -29.35 19.18
C GLN A 784 15.34 -28.85 20.62
N VAL A 785 14.18 -28.87 21.26
CA VAL A 785 13.95 -28.42 22.65
C VAL A 785 13.43 -29.54 23.55
N THR A 786 13.48 -30.79 23.06
CA THR A 786 12.98 -31.99 23.73
C THR A 786 14.05 -33.05 23.95
N ASN A 787 13.97 -33.71 25.11
CA ASN A 787 14.78 -34.87 25.45
C ASN A 787 14.21 -36.17 24.84
N ALA A 788 14.90 -37.30 25.04
CA ALA A 788 14.52 -38.60 24.48
C ALA A 788 13.14 -39.10 24.96
N VAL A 789 12.76 -38.87 26.22
CA VAL A 789 11.46 -39.29 26.77
C VAL A 789 10.34 -38.46 26.16
N GLU A 790 10.53 -37.13 26.12
CA GLU A 790 9.59 -36.19 25.51
C GLU A 790 9.38 -36.46 24.01
N ASN A 791 10.45 -36.76 23.28
CA ASN A 791 10.37 -37.17 21.87
C ASN A 791 9.64 -38.51 21.67
N THR A 792 9.69 -39.42 22.65
CA THR A 792 8.97 -40.70 22.57
C THR A 792 7.48 -40.52 22.86
N LEU A 793 7.11 -39.68 23.83
CA LEU A 793 5.72 -39.30 24.12
C LEU A 793 5.04 -38.55 22.95
N LEU A 794 5.83 -37.86 22.11
CA LEU A 794 5.36 -37.13 20.92
C LEU A 794 5.57 -37.91 19.62
N ASN A 795 5.88 -39.20 19.69
CA ASN A 795 6.04 -40.06 18.52
C ASN A 795 4.67 -40.46 17.95
N ARG A 796 4.56 -40.59 16.63
CA ARG A 796 3.35 -41.06 15.92
C ARG A 796 2.98 -42.53 16.21
N SER A 797 3.85 -43.27 16.89
CA SER A 797 3.53 -44.61 17.42
C SER A 797 2.57 -44.59 18.62
N VAL A 798 2.47 -43.47 19.35
CA VAL A 798 1.58 -43.28 20.51
C VAL A 798 0.62 -42.11 20.34
N THR A 799 1.00 -41.07 19.58
CA THR A 799 0.13 -39.93 19.21
C THR A 799 -0.62 -40.18 17.91
N ASN A 800 -1.80 -39.57 17.76
CA ASN A 800 -2.70 -39.72 16.61
C ASN A 800 -3.04 -41.20 16.31
N GLN A 801 -3.47 -41.93 17.32
CA GLN A 801 -3.78 -43.37 17.26
C GLN A 801 -5.25 -43.61 17.62
N ASP A 802 -5.95 -44.40 16.80
CA ASP A 802 -7.33 -44.80 17.04
C ASP A 802 -7.41 -45.83 18.18
N ILE A 803 -8.41 -45.73 19.05
CA ILE A 803 -8.70 -46.77 20.06
C ILE A 803 -9.33 -47.98 19.34
N PRO A 804 -8.86 -49.22 19.58
CA PRO A 804 -9.51 -50.42 19.06
C PRO A 804 -10.98 -50.49 19.48
N SER A 805 -11.84 -50.80 18.51
CA SER A 805 -13.27 -50.94 18.75
C SER A 805 -13.72 -52.39 18.68
N THR A 806 -14.51 -52.81 19.67
CA THR A 806 -15.33 -54.03 19.64
C THR A 806 -16.80 -53.71 19.33
N GLU A 807 -17.14 -52.44 19.10
CA GLU A 807 -18.51 -51.98 18.93
C GLU A 807 -19.01 -52.13 17.49
N SER A 808 -20.08 -52.91 17.31
CA SER A 808 -20.81 -52.97 16.04
C SER A 808 -21.42 -51.59 15.68
N PRO A 809 -21.57 -51.27 14.38
CA PRO A 809 -22.19 -50.02 13.93
C PRO A 809 -23.59 -49.82 14.52
N VAL A 810 -23.96 -48.56 14.79
CA VAL A 810 -25.32 -48.21 15.21
C VAL A 810 -26.20 -47.94 13.99
N ARG A 811 -27.48 -48.30 14.08
CA ARG A 811 -28.50 -48.03 13.05
C ARG A 811 -29.36 -46.85 13.50
N ILE A 812 -29.44 -45.82 12.66
CA ILE A 812 -30.23 -44.62 12.90
C ILE A 812 -31.43 -44.64 11.94
N GLU A 813 -32.64 -44.56 12.48
CA GLU A 813 -33.90 -44.48 11.75
C GLU A 813 -34.28 -43.03 11.45
N ALA A 814 -34.86 -42.79 10.27
CA ALA A 814 -35.41 -41.49 9.92
C ALA A 814 -36.67 -41.21 10.76
N GLN A 815 -36.73 -40.02 11.37
CA GLN A 815 -37.90 -39.58 12.14
C GLN A 815 -38.65 -38.49 11.38
N SER A 816 -39.84 -38.82 10.85
CA SER A 816 -40.67 -37.93 10.03
C SER A 816 -41.12 -36.64 10.72
N THR A 817 -41.03 -36.58 12.05
CA THR A 817 -41.41 -35.40 12.85
C THR A 817 -40.24 -34.49 13.25
N ILE A 818 -38.99 -34.86 12.93
CA ILE A 818 -37.79 -34.08 13.31
C ILE A 818 -37.02 -33.71 12.03
N ASN A 819 -37.01 -32.42 11.72
CA ASN A 819 -36.06 -31.83 10.79
C ASN A 819 -35.17 -30.84 11.55
N LEU A 820 -33.89 -31.20 11.73
CA LEU A 820 -32.91 -30.45 12.53
C LEU A 820 -32.64 -29.01 12.04
N THR A 821 -32.95 -28.71 10.77
CA THR A 821 -32.76 -27.35 10.22
C THR A 821 -34.04 -26.51 10.16
N SER A 822 -35.21 -27.11 10.40
CA SER A 822 -36.52 -26.49 10.13
C SER A 822 -36.86 -25.22 10.93
N SER A 823 -36.18 -24.99 12.05
CA SER A 823 -36.34 -23.81 12.91
C SER A 823 -35.09 -22.91 12.95
N LEU A 824 -34.12 -23.13 12.06
CA LEU A 824 -32.88 -22.34 12.07
C LEU A 824 -33.11 -20.94 11.46
N PRO A 825 -32.46 -19.90 12.01
CA PRO A 825 -32.47 -18.58 11.40
C PRO A 825 -31.69 -18.55 10.08
N VAL A 826 -31.99 -17.58 9.22
CA VAL A 826 -31.11 -17.17 8.11
C VAL A 826 -29.73 -16.79 8.66
N CYS A 827 -28.66 -17.08 7.93
CA CYS A 827 -27.28 -16.78 8.32
C CYS A 827 -27.04 -15.25 8.39
N LYS A 828 -26.49 -14.76 9.50
CA LYS A 828 -26.21 -13.32 9.74
C LYS A 828 -25.04 -13.11 10.70
N THR A 829 -24.39 -11.95 10.60
CA THR A 829 -23.28 -11.56 11.48
C THR A 829 -23.70 -11.56 12.96
N GLY A 830 -22.82 -12.03 13.84
CA GLY A 830 -23.07 -12.10 15.29
C GLY A 830 -23.77 -13.39 15.77
N GLN A 831 -23.89 -14.41 14.93
CA GLN A 831 -24.31 -15.75 15.36
C GLN A 831 -23.13 -16.49 16.03
N GLU A 832 -23.32 -16.91 17.29
CA GLU A 832 -22.37 -17.76 18.02
C GLU A 832 -22.54 -19.23 17.58
N PRO A 833 -21.46 -20.00 17.31
CA PRO A 833 -21.57 -21.40 16.93
C PRO A 833 -22.18 -22.31 18.01
N THR A 834 -22.96 -23.30 17.58
CA THR A 834 -23.40 -24.44 18.40
C THR A 834 -22.28 -25.48 18.52
N GLN A 835 -22.43 -26.45 19.42
CA GLN A 835 -21.56 -27.63 19.50
C GLN A 835 -22.40 -28.92 19.45
N PRO A 836 -22.30 -29.75 18.39
CA PRO A 836 -21.59 -29.48 17.14
C PRO A 836 -22.18 -28.29 16.36
N SER A 837 -21.36 -27.67 15.51
CA SER A 837 -21.73 -26.54 14.63
C SER A 837 -22.46 -26.98 13.35
N GLY A 838 -22.40 -28.26 13.02
CA GLY A 838 -23.01 -28.89 11.86
C GLY A 838 -22.62 -30.36 11.70
N TYR A 839 -22.95 -30.95 10.55
CA TYR A 839 -22.59 -32.32 10.18
C TYR A 839 -22.50 -32.50 8.67
N TYR A 840 -21.73 -33.49 8.20
CA TYR A 840 -21.74 -33.94 6.82
C TYR A 840 -22.76 -35.04 6.57
N TYR A 841 -23.39 -35.00 5.40
CA TYR A 841 -24.11 -36.10 4.78
C TYR A 841 -23.89 -36.02 3.26
N ASN A 842 -23.47 -37.10 2.59
CA ASN A 842 -23.17 -37.12 1.15
C ASN A 842 -22.19 -36.01 0.66
N ASP A 843 -21.05 -35.80 1.32
CA ASP A 843 -20.10 -34.67 1.09
C ASP A 843 -20.67 -33.25 1.34
N GLN A 844 -21.91 -33.11 1.82
CA GLN A 844 -22.57 -31.82 2.01
C GLN A 844 -22.68 -31.46 3.50
N TRP A 845 -22.19 -30.27 3.87
CA TRP A 845 -22.21 -29.75 5.24
C TRP A 845 -23.55 -29.07 5.55
N THR A 846 -24.28 -29.62 6.53
CA THR A 846 -25.48 -29.01 7.10
C THR A 846 -25.10 -28.29 8.39
N SER A 847 -25.23 -26.95 8.42
CA SER A 847 -25.02 -26.20 9.66
C SER A 847 -26.20 -26.34 10.62
N LEU A 848 -25.91 -26.34 11.92
CA LEU A 848 -26.89 -26.29 13.01
C LEU A 848 -26.99 -24.88 13.63
N VAL A 849 -26.31 -23.89 13.06
CA VAL A 849 -26.28 -22.49 13.51
C VAL A 849 -27.28 -21.63 12.72
N CYS A 850 -27.37 -21.87 11.40
CA CYS A 850 -28.22 -21.12 10.49
C CYS A 850 -28.55 -21.93 9.22
N MET A 851 -29.52 -21.47 8.44
CA MET A 851 -29.86 -22.02 7.13
C MET A 851 -28.76 -21.73 6.11
N GLY A 852 -27.77 -22.64 6.05
CA GLY A 852 -26.70 -22.60 5.05
C GLY A 852 -27.21 -22.81 3.62
N GLN A 853 -26.61 -22.10 2.69
CA GLN A 853 -26.79 -22.27 1.24
C GLN A 853 -25.63 -23.07 0.65
N HIS A 854 -25.86 -23.63 -0.54
CA HIS A 854 -24.83 -24.29 -1.34
C HIS A 854 -24.72 -23.64 -2.70
N PHE A 855 -23.51 -23.57 -3.23
CA PHE A 855 -23.20 -22.88 -4.48
C PHE A 855 -22.66 -23.91 -5.48
N PRO A 856 -23.53 -24.78 -6.05
CA PRO A 856 -23.12 -25.85 -6.95
C PRO A 856 -22.62 -25.37 -8.31
N GLN A 857 -23.05 -24.18 -8.78
CA GLN A 857 -22.59 -23.60 -10.03
C GLN A 857 -21.71 -22.35 -9.79
N PRO A 858 -20.73 -22.08 -10.67
CA PRO A 858 -19.90 -20.88 -10.60
C PRO A 858 -20.70 -19.57 -10.52
N ASP A 859 -21.80 -19.47 -11.29
CA ASP A 859 -22.62 -18.26 -11.35
C ASP A 859 -23.44 -18.02 -10.08
N ASP A 860 -23.69 -19.04 -9.24
CA ASP A 860 -24.31 -18.86 -7.92
C ASP A 860 -23.38 -18.03 -7.02
N ALA A 861 -22.12 -18.47 -6.93
CA ALA A 861 -21.08 -17.80 -6.14
C ALA A 861 -20.71 -16.43 -6.75
N ARG A 862 -20.65 -16.33 -8.07
CA ARG A 862 -20.45 -15.06 -8.79
C ARG A 862 -21.54 -14.04 -8.48
N THR A 863 -22.80 -14.47 -8.47
CA THR A 863 -23.95 -13.63 -8.14
C THR A 863 -23.95 -13.21 -6.67
N CYS A 864 -23.60 -14.12 -5.75
CA CYS A 864 -23.40 -13.83 -4.33
C CYS A 864 -22.37 -12.72 -4.09
N LEU A 865 -21.22 -12.84 -4.75
CA LEU A 865 -20.08 -11.93 -4.62
C LEU A 865 -20.19 -10.67 -5.48
N ARG A 866 -21.30 -10.47 -6.21
CA ARG A 866 -21.51 -9.28 -7.07
C ARG A 866 -21.34 -7.99 -6.27
N GLY A 867 -20.51 -7.10 -6.82
CA GLY A 867 -20.15 -5.80 -6.24
C GLY A 867 -19.38 -5.86 -4.92
N LYS A 868 -18.86 -7.00 -4.48
CA LYS A 868 -18.18 -7.13 -3.18
C LYS A 868 -16.69 -6.79 -3.28
N ASP A 869 -16.22 -6.04 -2.29
CA ASP A 869 -14.81 -5.86 -1.99
C ASP A 869 -14.43 -6.78 -0.80
N ILE A 870 -13.59 -7.78 -1.07
CA ILE A 870 -13.27 -8.88 -0.15
C ILE A 870 -11.80 -8.81 0.26
N TYR A 871 -11.56 -8.72 1.56
CA TYR A 871 -10.23 -8.75 2.18
C TYR A 871 -10.05 -10.02 3.01
N MET A 872 -9.09 -10.87 2.64
CA MET A 872 -8.72 -12.08 3.38
C MET A 872 -7.34 -11.90 4.03
N PHE A 873 -7.28 -11.99 5.36
CA PHE A 873 -6.05 -11.87 6.15
C PHE A 873 -5.79 -13.16 6.94
N GLY A 874 -4.65 -13.82 6.73
CA GLY A 874 -4.33 -14.96 7.59
C GLY A 874 -3.15 -15.82 7.16
N ASP A 875 -3.32 -17.13 7.26
CA ASP A 875 -2.32 -18.12 6.85
C ASP A 875 -2.78 -18.90 5.60
N SER A 876 -2.03 -19.94 5.25
CA SER A 876 -2.27 -20.75 4.05
C SER A 876 -3.62 -21.48 4.05
N THR A 877 -4.26 -21.67 5.22
CA THR A 877 -5.58 -22.31 5.33
C THR A 877 -6.75 -21.40 4.95
N LEU A 878 -6.52 -20.08 4.87
CA LEU A 878 -7.44 -19.11 4.26
C LEU A 878 -7.05 -18.78 2.81
N ARG A 879 -5.76 -18.90 2.45
CA ARG A 879 -5.31 -18.82 1.04
C ARG A 879 -6.00 -19.88 0.18
N GLN A 880 -6.33 -21.03 0.77
CA GLN A 880 -7.08 -22.11 0.14
C GLN A 880 -8.50 -21.70 -0.32
N TRP A 881 -9.15 -20.74 0.36
CA TRP A 881 -10.45 -20.18 -0.06
C TRP A 881 -10.32 -19.27 -1.27
N PHE A 882 -9.27 -18.43 -1.29
CA PHE A 882 -8.92 -17.59 -2.44
C PHE A 882 -8.61 -18.47 -3.67
N GLU A 883 -7.78 -19.51 -3.50
CA GLU A 883 -7.44 -20.49 -4.54
C GLU A 883 -8.68 -21.26 -5.05
N TYR A 884 -9.61 -21.61 -4.16
CA TYR A 884 -10.85 -22.28 -4.53
C TYR A 884 -11.75 -21.38 -5.38
N LEU A 885 -12.04 -20.15 -4.92
CA LEU A 885 -12.93 -19.22 -5.63
C LEU A 885 -12.38 -18.81 -7.00
N GLU A 886 -11.06 -18.56 -7.11
CA GLU A 886 -10.38 -18.28 -8.37
C GLU A 886 -10.48 -19.45 -9.37
N ARG A 887 -10.38 -20.70 -8.90
CA ARG A 887 -10.54 -21.89 -9.74
C ARG A 887 -12.01 -22.18 -10.08
N PHE A 888 -12.92 -21.86 -9.16
CA PHE A 888 -14.34 -22.18 -9.28
C PHE A 888 -15.12 -21.18 -10.14
N ILE A 889 -14.76 -19.88 -10.12
CA ILE A 889 -15.43 -18.83 -10.89
C ILE A 889 -14.53 -18.42 -12.08
N PRO A 890 -14.77 -18.88 -13.33
CA PRO A 890 -13.81 -18.73 -14.44
C PRO A 890 -13.53 -17.27 -14.87
N SER A 891 -14.42 -16.35 -14.49
CA SER A 891 -14.31 -14.91 -14.74
C SER A 891 -13.57 -14.14 -13.62
N LEU A 892 -13.29 -14.78 -12.48
CA LEU A 892 -12.55 -14.19 -11.36
C LEU A 892 -11.04 -14.33 -11.58
N ARG A 893 -10.49 -13.42 -12.41
CA ARG A 893 -9.13 -13.49 -12.94
C ARG A 893 -8.13 -12.96 -11.91
N ARG A 894 -7.17 -13.80 -11.48
CA ARG A 894 -5.98 -13.35 -10.75
C ARG A 894 -5.12 -12.45 -11.63
N ILE A 895 -4.63 -11.34 -11.08
CA ILE A 895 -3.58 -10.51 -11.69
C ILE A 895 -2.26 -10.80 -10.97
N ASP A 896 -1.21 -11.10 -11.73
CA ASP A 896 0.13 -11.22 -11.17
C ASP A 896 0.67 -9.83 -10.79
N LEU A 897 0.98 -9.65 -9.51
CA LEU A 897 1.63 -8.45 -8.98
C LEU A 897 3.17 -8.59 -8.95
N HIS A 898 3.69 -9.72 -9.43
CA HIS A 898 5.10 -10.12 -9.43
C HIS A 898 5.71 -10.25 -8.02
N LEU A 899 4.91 -10.76 -7.07
CA LEU A 899 5.25 -10.92 -5.65
C LEU A 899 5.29 -12.41 -5.24
N ASN A 900 5.84 -12.72 -4.05
CA ASN A 900 5.90 -14.11 -3.56
C ASN A 900 4.49 -14.67 -3.29
N TYR A 901 4.13 -15.74 -3.99
CA TYR A 901 2.81 -16.36 -3.95
C TYR A 901 2.36 -16.86 -2.56
N GLN A 902 3.29 -17.30 -1.72
CA GLN A 902 2.98 -17.91 -0.42
C GLN A 902 2.60 -16.89 0.65
N SER A 903 3.05 -15.65 0.50
CA SER A 903 2.86 -14.53 1.44
C SER A 903 2.00 -13.40 0.86
N GLY A 904 1.98 -13.25 -0.46
CA GLY A 904 1.19 -12.24 -1.17
C GLY A 904 1.76 -10.82 -1.02
N PRO A 905 0.91 -9.78 -1.15
CA PRO A 905 -0.54 -9.84 -1.42
C PRO A 905 -0.87 -10.47 -2.79
N LEU A 906 -2.09 -11.01 -2.89
CA LEU A 906 -2.71 -11.54 -4.11
C LEU A 906 -3.96 -10.72 -4.44
N LEU A 907 -4.26 -10.56 -5.72
CA LEU A 907 -5.43 -9.85 -6.25
C LEU A 907 -6.11 -10.70 -7.32
N ALA A 908 -7.42 -10.91 -7.20
CA ALA A 908 -8.27 -11.46 -8.26
C ALA A 908 -9.51 -10.57 -8.44
N VAL A 909 -9.98 -10.43 -9.68
CA VAL A 909 -11.04 -9.50 -10.06
C VAL A 909 -11.99 -10.10 -11.09
N ASP A 910 -13.27 -9.75 -10.98
CA ASP A 910 -14.27 -9.92 -12.03
C ASP A 910 -14.86 -8.53 -12.32
N PRO A 911 -14.31 -7.78 -13.30
CA PRO A 911 -14.71 -6.40 -13.51
C PRO A 911 -16.16 -6.24 -13.98
N ASP A 912 -16.73 -7.26 -14.63
CA ASP A 912 -18.11 -7.22 -15.15
C ASP A 912 -19.16 -7.47 -14.05
N TYR A 913 -18.78 -8.15 -12.97
CA TYR A 913 -19.61 -8.30 -11.76
C TYR A 913 -19.16 -7.39 -10.60
N GLY A 914 -18.13 -6.58 -10.80
CA GLY A 914 -17.58 -5.68 -9.78
C GLY A 914 -16.99 -6.40 -8.57
N ILE A 915 -16.44 -7.60 -8.75
CA ILE A 915 -15.86 -8.40 -7.66
C ILE A 915 -14.38 -8.04 -7.51
N VAL A 916 -13.95 -7.72 -6.29
CA VAL A 916 -12.53 -7.56 -5.95
C VAL A 916 -12.18 -8.47 -4.78
N MET A 917 -11.34 -9.47 -5.02
CA MET A 917 -10.87 -10.39 -3.99
C MET A 917 -9.38 -10.17 -3.74
N ARG A 918 -9.00 -9.93 -2.49
CA ARG A 918 -7.60 -9.79 -2.06
C ARG A 918 -7.28 -10.74 -0.93
N TRP A 919 -6.17 -11.46 -1.04
CA TRP A 919 -5.62 -12.25 0.07
C TRP A 919 -4.21 -11.77 0.43
N ARG A 920 -3.86 -11.79 1.71
CA ARG A 920 -2.46 -11.69 2.15
C ARG A 920 -2.17 -12.52 3.40
N ALA A 921 -0.90 -12.86 3.57
CA ALA A 921 -0.41 -13.39 4.83
C ALA A 921 -0.52 -12.35 5.97
N HIS A 922 -0.77 -12.84 7.18
CA HIS A 922 -0.70 -12.05 8.40
C HIS A 922 0.74 -11.56 8.70
N GLY A 923 0.86 -10.60 9.62
CA GLY A 923 2.15 -10.04 10.00
C GLY A 923 3.02 -10.99 10.83
N LEU A 924 4.15 -10.50 11.33
CA LEU A 924 5.11 -11.36 12.04
C LEU A 924 4.55 -11.90 13.39
N PRO A 925 4.92 -13.12 13.80
CA PRO A 925 5.83 -14.08 13.16
C PRO A 925 5.18 -14.85 12.00
N LEU A 926 5.62 -14.60 10.76
CA LEU A 926 5.13 -15.30 9.58
C LEU A 926 6.12 -16.38 9.15
N ARG A 927 5.67 -17.64 9.09
CA ARG A 927 6.47 -18.73 8.51
C ARG A 927 6.26 -18.74 6.99
N THR A 928 7.28 -18.32 6.24
CA THR A 928 7.25 -18.19 4.78
C THR A 928 8.65 -18.36 4.17
N THR A 929 8.71 -18.61 2.85
CA THR A 929 9.95 -18.49 2.05
C THR A 929 10.40 -17.03 1.94
N LYS A 930 11.61 -16.76 1.43
CA LYS A 930 12.19 -15.41 1.31
C LYS A 930 11.19 -14.44 0.67
N THR A 931 10.73 -13.47 1.47
CA THR A 931 9.65 -12.51 1.16
C THR A 931 10.13 -11.11 1.48
N LEU A 932 9.79 -10.11 0.65
CA LEU A 932 10.08 -8.70 0.92
C LEU A 932 9.43 -8.25 2.24
N THR A 933 10.19 -7.59 3.11
CA THR A 933 9.69 -7.05 4.39
C THR A 933 8.56 -6.04 4.17
N SER A 934 8.64 -5.24 3.11
CA SER A 934 7.60 -4.31 2.65
C SER A 934 6.28 -4.95 2.21
N ASN A 935 6.22 -6.28 2.07
CA ASN A 935 4.97 -7.03 1.84
C ASN A 935 4.41 -7.68 3.12
N LEU A 936 5.18 -7.71 4.22
CA LEU A 936 4.76 -8.27 5.49
C LEU A 936 4.07 -7.20 6.33
N HIS A 937 2.76 -7.32 6.48
CA HIS A 937 1.94 -6.32 7.15
C HIS A 937 1.04 -6.96 8.19
N TYR A 938 0.91 -6.28 9.33
CA TYR A 938 -0.01 -6.71 10.38
C TYR A 938 -1.45 -6.44 9.95
N GLU A 939 -2.26 -7.48 10.03
CA GLU A 939 -3.69 -7.48 9.71
C GLU A 939 -4.47 -6.41 10.48
N ALA A 940 -4.16 -6.17 11.77
CA ALA A 940 -4.75 -5.07 12.53
C ALA A 940 -4.45 -3.67 11.95
N ALA A 941 -3.26 -3.46 11.35
CA ALA A 941 -2.94 -2.20 10.68
C ALA A 941 -3.75 -2.03 9.39
N TYR A 942 -3.95 -3.11 8.63
CA TYR A 942 -4.77 -3.07 7.41
C TYR A 942 -6.26 -2.88 7.71
N ILE A 943 -6.81 -3.58 8.70
CA ILE A 943 -8.21 -3.43 9.14
C ILE A 943 -8.47 -1.99 9.65
N SER A 944 -7.47 -1.34 10.24
CA SER A 944 -7.56 0.07 10.63
C SER A 944 -7.66 1.02 9.42
N GLY A 945 -7.12 0.63 8.26
CA GLY A 945 -7.17 1.38 6.99
C GLY A 945 -8.21 0.91 5.97
N ILE A 946 -9.24 0.17 6.39
CA ILE A 946 -10.39 -0.20 5.56
C ILE A 946 -11.55 0.78 5.81
N GLY A 947 -12.11 1.37 4.75
CA GLY A 947 -13.30 2.22 4.84
C GLY A 947 -14.50 1.49 5.46
N GLY A 948 -14.77 0.28 4.95
CA GLY A 948 -15.93 -0.54 5.30
C GLY A 948 -17.18 -0.17 4.50
N GLY A 949 -18.24 -0.96 4.64
CA GLY A 949 -19.54 -0.72 4.02
C GLY A 949 -20.34 -2.01 3.78
N PRO A 950 -21.61 -1.91 3.32
CA PRO A 950 -22.47 -3.07 3.06
C PRO A 950 -21.97 -3.99 1.93
N TYR A 951 -20.99 -3.53 1.15
CA TYR A 951 -20.31 -4.30 0.10
C TYR A 951 -18.91 -4.79 0.51
N THR A 952 -18.43 -4.43 1.70
CA THR A 952 -17.11 -4.85 2.19
C THR A 952 -17.23 -6.11 3.03
N VAL A 953 -16.39 -7.11 2.72
CA VAL A 953 -16.24 -8.36 3.46
C VAL A 953 -14.81 -8.46 3.98
N VAL A 954 -14.65 -8.74 5.27
CA VAL A 954 -13.34 -9.01 5.89
C VAL A 954 -13.34 -10.42 6.48
N VAL A 955 -12.43 -11.27 6.00
CA VAL A 955 -12.23 -12.64 6.46
C VAL A 955 -10.87 -12.75 7.15
N ILE A 956 -10.85 -13.31 8.37
CA ILE A 956 -9.63 -13.40 9.20
C ILE A 956 -9.41 -14.86 9.64
N THR A 957 -8.18 -15.36 9.53
CA THR A 957 -7.74 -16.53 10.32
C THR A 957 -6.33 -16.31 10.84
N LEU A 958 -6.06 -16.71 12.07
CA LEU A 958 -4.78 -16.48 12.74
C LEU A 958 -4.54 -17.64 13.71
N TRP A 959 -3.81 -18.68 13.30
CA TRP A 959 -3.48 -19.77 14.24
C TRP A 959 -2.22 -20.55 13.88
N ALA A 960 -2.05 -20.96 12.61
CA ALA A 960 -1.09 -22.01 12.25
C ALA A 960 0.38 -21.66 12.58
N HIS A 961 0.71 -20.37 12.53
CA HIS A 961 2.05 -19.84 12.84
C HIS A 961 2.26 -19.46 14.31
N PHE A 962 1.18 -19.37 15.10
CA PHE A 962 1.24 -19.04 16.52
C PHE A 962 1.36 -20.27 17.44
N THR A 963 1.20 -21.49 16.92
CA THR A 963 1.37 -22.76 17.68
C THR A 963 2.76 -22.90 18.32
N THR A 964 3.77 -22.25 17.74
CA THR A 964 5.15 -22.23 18.25
C THR A 964 5.38 -21.24 19.39
N TYR A 965 4.43 -20.35 19.69
CA TYR A 965 4.64 -19.21 20.58
C TYR A 965 3.83 -19.28 21.89
N PRO A 966 4.34 -18.69 22.99
CA PRO A 966 3.60 -18.53 24.24
C PRO A 966 2.23 -17.89 24.04
N VAL A 967 1.22 -18.33 24.81
CA VAL A 967 -0.18 -17.89 24.64
C VAL A 967 -0.34 -16.37 24.76
N HIS A 968 0.47 -15.71 25.59
CA HIS A 968 0.40 -14.26 25.76
C HIS A 968 0.70 -13.49 24.46
N VAL A 969 1.57 -14.01 23.58
CA VAL A 969 1.87 -13.40 22.27
C VAL A 969 0.61 -13.40 21.40
N TYR A 970 -0.09 -14.54 21.37
CA TYR A 970 -1.31 -14.72 20.60
C TYR A 970 -2.47 -13.88 21.15
N LEU A 971 -2.59 -13.76 22.47
CA LEU A 971 -3.58 -12.88 23.09
C LEU A 971 -3.32 -11.39 22.80
N GLN A 972 -2.05 -10.96 22.72
CA GLN A 972 -1.72 -9.60 22.30
C GLN A 972 -2.08 -9.35 20.82
N ARG A 973 -1.77 -10.29 19.92
CA ARG A 973 -2.21 -10.29 18.50
C ARG A 973 -3.73 -10.16 18.43
N LEU A 974 -4.48 -11.06 19.05
CA LEU A 974 -5.95 -11.04 19.06
C LEU A 974 -6.51 -9.74 19.65
N THR A 975 -5.90 -9.18 20.70
CA THR A 975 -6.35 -7.90 21.29
C THR A 975 -6.21 -6.73 20.31
N ARG A 976 -5.13 -6.69 19.51
CA ARG A 976 -4.93 -5.68 18.47
C ARG A 976 -5.96 -5.83 17.34
N VAL A 977 -6.20 -7.06 16.88
CA VAL A 977 -7.20 -7.34 15.84
C VAL A 977 -8.62 -7.03 16.33
N ARG A 978 -8.99 -7.43 17.56
CA ARG A 978 -10.29 -7.09 18.18
C ARG A 978 -10.51 -5.57 18.21
N LYS A 979 -9.48 -4.78 18.54
CA LYS A 979 -9.55 -3.30 18.52
C LYS A 979 -9.74 -2.74 17.11
N ALA A 980 -8.99 -3.22 16.12
CA ALA A 980 -9.14 -2.78 14.73
C ALA A 980 -10.52 -3.14 14.15
N VAL A 981 -11.01 -4.36 14.42
CA VAL A 981 -12.34 -4.84 14.04
C VAL A 981 -13.44 -4.05 14.74
N ALA A 982 -13.30 -3.75 16.04
CA ALA A 982 -14.25 -2.90 16.77
C ALA A 982 -14.32 -1.48 16.18
N SER A 983 -13.17 -0.88 15.85
CA SER A 983 -13.11 0.43 15.19
C SER A 983 -13.73 0.41 13.78
N LEU A 984 -13.61 -0.69 13.04
CA LEU A 984 -14.24 -0.88 11.73
C LEU A 984 -15.77 -1.01 11.83
N LEU A 985 -16.28 -1.86 12.74
CA LEU A 985 -17.72 -2.00 12.97
C LEU A 985 -18.35 -0.74 13.56
N PHE A 986 -17.60 0.02 14.37
CA PHE A 986 -18.05 1.29 14.92
C PHE A 986 -18.27 2.35 13.83
N ARG A 987 -17.33 2.50 12.89
CA ARG A 987 -17.44 3.48 11.79
C ARG A 987 -18.27 3.00 10.60
N SER A 988 -18.44 1.70 10.43
CA SER A 988 -19.18 1.10 9.33
C SER A 988 -19.83 -0.25 9.76
N PRO A 989 -20.93 -0.19 10.53
CA PRO A 989 -21.56 -1.38 11.13
C PRO A 989 -22.21 -2.34 10.13
N GLN A 990 -22.30 -1.95 8.86
CA GLN A 990 -22.77 -2.81 7.76
C GLN A 990 -21.66 -3.69 7.16
N THR A 991 -20.41 -3.55 7.61
CA THR A 991 -19.29 -4.36 7.12
C THR A 991 -19.42 -5.82 7.58
N THR A 992 -19.38 -6.77 6.64
CA THR A 992 -19.45 -8.20 6.98
C THR A 992 -18.09 -8.69 7.45
N ILE A 993 -17.99 -9.22 8.68
CA ILE A 993 -16.73 -9.69 9.26
C ILE A 993 -16.86 -11.14 9.72
N LEU A 994 -15.99 -11.99 9.17
CA LEU A 994 -15.99 -13.44 9.32
C LEU A 994 -14.64 -13.91 9.86
N ILE A 995 -14.63 -14.74 10.90
CA ILE A 995 -13.42 -15.30 11.51
C ILE A 995 -13.42 -16.80 11.25
N LYS A 996 -12.47 -17.32 10.47
CA LYS A 996 -12.32 -18.77 10.26
C LYS A 996 -11.57 -19.38 11.43
N SER A 997 -12.15 -20.41 12.06
CA SER A 997 -11.51 -21.22 13.10
C SER A 997 -10.25 -21.95 12.60
N ALA A 998 -9.51 -22.57 13.51
CA ALA A 998 -8.42 -23.47 13.14
C ALA A 998 -8.93 -24.71 12.36
N ASN A 999 -8.09 -25.25 11.47
CA ASN A 999 -8.27 -26.57 10.88
C ASN A 999 -7.59 -27.64 11.76
N THR A 1000 -8.09 -28.86 11.75
CA THR A 1000 -7.40 -30.04 12.30
C THR A 1000 -6.43 -30.66 11.30
N GLY A 1001 -5.64 -31.65 11.72
CA GLY A 1001 -4.65 -32.35 10.89
C GLY A 1001 -3.20 -31.91 11.12
N TYR A 1002 -2.93 -30.95 12.01
CA TYR A 1002 -1.57 -30.52 12.30
C TYR A 1002 -0.91 -31.52 13.27
N LYS A 1003 0.21 -32.15 12.84
CA LYS A 1003 0.78 -33.36 13.47
C LYS A 1003 2.30 -33.27 13.64
N THR A 1004 2.77 -32.27 14.40
CA THR A 1004 4.18 -32.04 14.75
C THR A 1004 4.33 -31.53 16.19
N ILE A 1005 5.52 -31.66 16.80
CA ILE A 1005 5.84 -31.03 18.10
C ILE A 1005 5.75 -29.49 18.06
N TYR A 1006 6.05 -28.88 16.93
CA TYR A 1006 6.04 -27.41 16.77
C TYR A 1006 4.64 -26.85 16.46
N GLY A 1007 3.68 -27.73 16.18
CA GLY A 1007 2.29 -27.39 15.94
C GLY A 1007 1.46 -28.65 15.78
N SER A 1008 0.45 -28.78 16.63
CA SER A 1008 -0.36 -29.97 16.80
C SER A 1008 -1.81 -29.60 17.08
N ASP A 1009 -2.77 -30.47 16.77
CA ASP A 1009 -4.19 -30.17 16.96
C ASP A 1009 -4.55 -29.76 18.40
N TRP A 1010 -3.85 -30.26 19.42
CA TRP A 1010 -4.05 -29.75 20.79
C TRP A 1010 -3.65 -28.27 20.89
N LEU A 1011 -2.45 -27.91 20.40
CA LEU A 1011 -1.99 -26.52 20.37
C LEU A 1011 -2.96 -25.64 19.59
N SER A 1012 -3.46 -26.11 18.44
CA SER A 1012 -4.42 -25.43 17.58
C SER A 1012 -5.73 -25.14 18.30
N LEU A 1013 -6.32 -26.13 18.99
CA LEU A 1013 -7.56 -25.97 19.75
C LEU A 1013 -7.41 -24.95 20.90
N GLN A 1014 -6.25 -24.92 21.57
CA GLN A 1014 -5.99 -23.91 22.60
C GLN A 1014 -6.00 -22.49 22.01
N LEU A 1015 -5.49 -22.28 20.80
CA LEU A 1015 -5.59 -20.98 20.12
C LEU A 1015 -7.03 -20.69 19.69
N ASP A 1016 -7.74 -21.69 19.16
CA ASP A 1016 -9.12 -21.52 18.67
C ASP A 1016 -10.11 -21.13 19.78
N ILE A 1017 -10.00 -21.75 20.96
CA ILE A 1017 -10.77 -21.38 22.16
C ILE A 1017 -10.53 -19.90 22.55
N LEU A 1018 -9.27 -19.46 22.50
CA LEU A 1018 -8.90 -18.08 22.83
C LEU A 1018 -9.36 -17.09 21.76
N MET A 1019 -9.35 -17.48 20.48
CA MET A 1019 -9.90 -16.70 19.38
C MET A 1019 -11.41 -16.49 19.56
N ARG A 1020 -12.17 -17.56 19.82
CA ARG A 1020 -13.62 -17.48 20.08
C ARG A 1020 -13.91 -16.57 21.27
N ALA A 1021 -13.20 -16.75 22.38
CA ALA A 1021 -13.31 -15.88 23.56
C ALA A 1021 -12.94 -14.42 23.25
N ALA A 1022 -11.95 -14.18 22.39
CA ALA A 1022 -11.50 -12.85 21.99
C ALA A 1022 -12.40 -12.15 20.96
N PHE A 1023 -13.30 -12.85 20.27
CA PHE A 1023 -14.30 -12.26 19.36
C PHE A 1023 -15.75 -12.30 19.88
N LYS A 1024 -16.02 -13.09 20.93
CA LYS A 1024 -17.31 -13.19 21.62
C LYS A 1024 -17.96 -11.82 21.86
N GLY A 1025 -19.28 -11.76 21.62
CA GLY A 1025 -20.11 -10.57 21.84
C GLY A 1025 -19.81 -9.40 20.90
N MET A 1026 -19.18 -9.63 19.74
CA MET A 1026 -19.06 -8.65 18.65
C MET A 1026 -20.00 -9.00 17.51
N ALA A 1027 -20.30 -8.03 16.64
CA ALA A 1027 -21.01 -8.27 15.37
C ALA A 1027 -20.09 -8.91 14.31
N VAL A 1028 -19.54 -10.08 14.63
CA VAL A 1028 -18.74 -10.93 13.74
C VAL A 1028 -19.28 -12.36 13.79
N THR A 1029 -19.02 -13.17 12.78
CA THR A 1029 -19.34 -14.62 12.81
C THR A 1029 -18.06 -15.43 12.89
N VAL A 1030 -18.04 -16.47 13.75
CA VAL A 1030 -17.01 -17.51 13.68
C VAL A 1030 -17.49 -18.62 12.76
N LEU A 1031 -16.71 -18.92 11.72
CA LEU A 1031 -16.93 -20.02 10.78
C LEU A 1031 -16.15 -21.24 11.26
N ASP A 1032 -16.88 -22.29 11.64
CA ASP A 1032 -16.36 -23.43 12.40
C ASP A 1032 -15.74 -24.53 11.52
N ALA A 1033 -14.66 -24.17 10.82
CA ALA A 1033 -13.85 -25.11 10.07
C ALA A 1033 -13.28 -26.27 10.92
N TRP A 1034 -13.20 -26.12 12.25
CA TRP A 1034 -12.68 -27.14 13.16
C TRP A 1034 -13.56 -28.39 13.17
N ASP A 1035 -14.87 -28.24 13.34
CA ASP A 1035 -15.80 -29.37 13.23
C ASP A 1035 -15.78 -29.94 11.80
N MET A 1036 -15.73 -29.06 10.79
CA MET A 1036 -15.74 -29.43 9.38
C MET A 1036 -14.52 -30.27 8.96
N THR A 1037 -13.33 -30.00 9.51
CA THR A 1037 -12.13 -30.79 9.24
C THR A 1037 -12.03 -32.03 10.13
N SER A 1038 -12.56 -31.98 11.37
CA SER A 1038 -12.39 -33.07 12.33
C SER A 1038 -13.29 -34.28 12.05
N CYS A 1039 -14.54 -34.07 11.62
CA CYS A 1039 -15.49 -35.17 11.40
C CYS A 1039 -15.49 -35.79 9.99
N HIS A 1040 -14.78 -35.22 9.02
CA HIS A 1040 -14.76 -35.76 7.65
C HIS A 1040 -14.11 -37.15 7.58
N TYR A 1041 -14.42 -37.92 6.53
CA TYR A 1041 -13.84 -39.26 6.29
C TYR A 1041 -12.52 -39.24 5.52
N LEU A 1042 -12.11 -38.06 5.01
CA LEU A 1042 -10.83 -37.90 4.32
C LEU A 1042 -9.67 -37.91 5.35
N PRO A 1043 -8.44 -38.25 4.94
CA PRO A 1043 -7.27 -38.17 5.82
C PRO A 1043 -7.12 -36.75 6.37
N ASP A 1044 -7.05 -36.63 7.70
CA ASP A 1044 -6.97 -35.33 8.37
C ASP A 1044 -5.63 -34.61 8.06
N ASP A 1045 -5.73 -33.49 7.34
CA ASP A 1045 -4.65 -32.62 6.86
C ASP A 1045 -5.02 -31.15 7.15
N ILE A 1046 -4.03 -30.34 7.53
CA ILE A 1046 -4.17 -28.89 7.76
C ILE A 1046 -4.67 -28.15 6.50
N HIS A 1047 -4.35 -28.67 5.31
CA HIS A 1047 -4.88 -28.23 4.02
C HIS A 1047 -5.88 -29.28 3.50
N PRO A 1048 -7.13 -29.29 4.00
CA PRO A 1048 -8.09 -30.36 3.75
C PRO A 1048 -8.47 -30.46 2.27
N GLY A 1049 -8.99 -31.63 1.88
CA GLY A 1049 -9.35 -31.93 0.50
C GLY A 1049 -10.49 -31.05 -0.06
N PRO A 1050 -10.62 -30.94 -1.40
CA PRO A 1050 -11.58 -30.03 -2.04
C PRO A 1050 -13.04 -30.09 -1.57
N PRO A 1051 -13.63 -31.23 -1.18
CA PRO A 1051 -15.00 -31.26 -0.63
C PRO A 1051 -15.15 -30.41 0.63
N VAL A 1052 -14.19 -30.47 1.56
CA VAL A 1052 -14.22 -29.69 2.80
C VAL A 1052 -14.05 -28.20 2.49
N VAL A 1053 -13.07 -27.84 1.66
CA VAL A 1053 -12.83 -26.45 1.25
C VAL A 1053 -14.04 -25.83 0.55
N ARG A 1054 -14.73 -26.59 -0.31
CA ARG A 1054 -15.98 -26.17 -0.93
C ARG A 1054 -17.04 -25.87 0.14
N ASN A 1055 -17.25 -26.75 1.11
CA ASN A 1055 -18.26 -26.53 2.15
C ASN A 1055 -17.90 -25.37 3.09
N GLU A 1056 -16.60 -25.19 3.41
CA GLU A 1056 -16.11 -24.02 4.15
C GLU A 1056 -16.45 -22.71 3.42
N VAL A 1057 -16.32 -22.70 2.08
CA VAL A 1057 -16.66 -21.55 1.23
C VAL A 1057 -18.18 -21.39 1.02
N ASP A 1058 -18.95 -22.47 0.84
CA ASP A 1058 -20.42 -22.44 0.79
C ASP A 1058 -20.98 -21.77 2.07
N LEU A 1059 -20.45 -22.15 3.24
CA LEU A 1059 -20.82 -21.53 4.51
C LEU A 1059 -20.39 -20.05 4.58
N MET A 1060 -19.17 -19.70 4.14
CA MET A 1060 -18.75 -18.30 4.06
C MET A 1060 -19.69 -17.46 3.18
N LEU A 1061 -20.02 -17.95 1.97
CA LEU A 1061 -20.93 -17.29 1.03
C LEU A 1061 -22.33 -17.14 1.62
N SER A 1062 -22.81 -18.11 2.39
CA SER A 1062 -24.10 -18.05 3.09
C SER A 1062 -24.24 -16.84 4.02
N TYR A 1063 -23.16 -16.35 4.63
CA TYR A 1063 -23.14 -15.13 5.43
C TYR A 1063 -22.90 -13.84 4.62
N ILE A 1064 -22.47 -13.94 3.36
CA ILE A 1064 -22.22 -12.79 2.45
C ILE A 1064 -23.46 -12.46 1.60
N CYS A 1065 -24.26 -13.47 1.26
CA CYS A 1065 -25.51 -13.33 0.48
C CYS A 1065 -26.66 -14.19 1.05
N PRO A 1066 -27.06 -13.98 2.32
CA PRO A 1066 -28.16 -14.72 2.93
C PRO A 1066 -29.47 -14.65 2.14
N LYS A 1067 -30.27 -15.71 2.25
CA LYS A 1067 -31.62 -15.89 1.69
C LYS A 1067 -32.50 -16.58 2.74
#